data_AF-A0A1H9HGQ7-F1
#
_entry.id   AF-A0A1H9HGQ7-F1
#
_cell.length_a   1.000
_cell.length_b   1.000
_cell.length_c   1.000
_cell.angle_alpha   90.00
_cell.angle_beta   90.00
_cell.angle_gamma   90.00
#
_symmetry.space_group_name_H-M   'P 1'
#
loop_
_entity.id
_entity.type
_entity.pdbx_description
1 polymer ?
#
loop_
_entity_poly.entity_id
_entity_poly.type
_entity_poly.pdbx_seq_one_letter_code
_entity_poly.pdbx_strand_id
1 'polypeptide(L)'
;MKKIKLIIFPILMFILLMLIGELFVWNVDSFETNYIRTTFCLRPNQEKDKMFKDLQQTAKKHHLEIFTLERDIKSIRNENVTVYGNEQVAQILKDKSEIKAGAFTSMTLGDVQVSFKELDEYPHPDLYTEYYLIGDIEDARLYKKELINQYDGSFPREGYLYFNPSVTMVVMFSLVSVFLIILSLFHSNLIKKEVLLRFVYGDSIDSIIAKNIIGETSYFVGVFVILFATLKYVGKIQVDYKIHVTLALFVAYLLLNALIYLRLKFIDYKRSLNNAENNKIFLQFSYIFQAVLSFGVIILLAFSIEMISTSVNYISQKDFFEERSSYSYVNNNLSMNQAETEGEDCFIEQEKYISNFLKEWDDKRFSLNYCGEGDFTNRPIIYANGQALSYIEEHLTDINGQFSDDKINFLVPSTNSVQANADLEMLSNMYFGEDTECVASATYSTGNIIAIARELVIYSNYYKNPLIILDLRHDKEFPFNDIYFNQLAMYEIDDESWENHIAQSNVDVLTSHKTNVYEYYQTFLYSSIRFLILGLVFLTILTILYFIMLKSILTLVIKFKSKELLLKTVLGYTLLEKYGQVYLYSLMPLVIALLASMVAVVFLQLTNILAIVIAGVVTLGLALMIVTHLIKKIDQENIRKNIYSGGL
;
A
#
# COMPACT_ATOMS: atom_id res chain seq x y z
N MET A 1 19.31 7.47 -30.84
CA MET A 1 19.37 7.35 -29.38
C MET A 1 19.31 8.70 -28.69
N LYS A 2 20.12 9.71 -29.08
CA LYS A 2 20.01 11.08 -28.52
C LYS A 2 18.59 11.64 -28.50
N LYS A 3 17.89 11.65 -29.65
CA LYS A 3 16.47 12.10 -29.72
C LYS A 3 15.52 11.31 -28.81
N ILE A 4 15.71 9.99 -28.70
CA ILE A 4 14.89 9.13 -27.84
C ILE A 4 15.12 9.48 -26.36
N LYS A 5 16.39 9.66 -25.96
CA LYS A 5 16.75 10.09 -24.60
C LYS A 5 16.14 11.45 -24.26
N LEU A 6 16.23 12.41 -25.19
CA LEU A 6 15.66 13.74 -25.00
C LEU A 6 14.13 13.74 -24.90
N ILE A 7 13.43 12.79 -25.53
CA ILE A 7 11.96 12.67 -25.41
C ILE A 7 11.56 11.93 -24.13
N ILE A 8 12.30 10.88 -23.76
CA ILE A 8 11.99 10.04 -22.58
C ILE A 8 12.25 10.79 -21.28
N PHE A 9 13.31 11.60 -21.21
CA PHE A 9 13.69 12.30 -19.97
C PHE A 9 12.57 13.21 -19.42
N PRO A 10 11.97 14.13 -20.22
CA PRO A 10 10.86 14.96 -19.74
C PRO A 10 9.67 14.16 -19.22
N ILE A 11 9.30 13.07 -19.91
CA ILE A 11 8.17 12.22 -19.51
C ILE A 11 8.44 11.59 -18.14
N LEU A 12 9.63 11.02 -17.97
CA LEU A 12 10.03 10.38 -16.71
C LEU A 12 10.18 11.36 -15.55
N MET A 13 10.75 12.53 -15.80
CA MET A 13 10.85 13.57 -14.77
C MET A 13 9.48 14.13 -14.39
N PHE A 14 8.57 14.28 -15.34
CA PHE A 14 7.20 14.71 -15.05
C PHE A 14 6.51 13.72 -14.12
N ILE A 15 6.56 12.42 -14.46
CA ILE A 15 6.00 11.35 -13.63
C ILE A 15 6.65 11.37 -12.24
N LEU A 16 7.98 11.44 -12.16
CA LEU A 16 8.69 11.40 -10.88
C LEU A 16 8.35 12.59 -9.97
N LEU A 17 8.28 13.80 -10.52
CA LEU A 17 7.89 15.00 -9.76
C LEU A 17 6.43 14.96 -9.33
N MET A 18 5.53 14.46 -10.18
CA MET A 18 4.13 14.23 -9.82
C MET A 18 4.03 13.28 -8.62
N LEU A 19 4.76 12.16 -8.67
CA LEU A 19 4.79 11.18 -7.57
C LEU A 19 5.32 11.76 -6.26
N ILE A 20 6.31 12.65 -6.30
CA ILE A 20 6.79 13.36 -5.10
C ILE A 20 5.66 14.19 -4.46
N GLY A 21 4.83 14.84 -5.28
CA GLY A 21 3.64 15.54 -4.78
C GLY A 21 2.62 14.61 -4.14
N GLU A 22 2.42 13.42 -4.71
CA GLU A 22 1.54 12.40 -4.13
C GLU A 22 2.07 11.87 -2.78
N LEU A 23 3.39 11.69 -2.68
CA LEU A 23 4.04 11.27 -1.43
C LEU A 23 3.86 12.29 -0.30
N PHE A 24 3.74 13.58 -0.63
CA PHE A 24 3.42 14.60 0.37
C PHE A 24 2.00 14.42 0.91
N VAL A 25 1.02 14.24 0.03
CA VAL A 25 -0.37 14.03 0.45
C VAL A 25 -0.50 12.74 1.28
N TRP A 26 0.21 11.68 0.93
CA TRP A 26 0.25 10.47 1.73
C TRP A 26 0.93 10.65 3.10
N ASN A 27 1.95 11.52 3.17
CA ASN A 27 2.53 11.91 4.45
C ASN A 27 1.53 12.70 5.30
N VAL A 28 0.71 13.59 4.70
CA VAL A 28 -0.37 14.30 5.41
C VAL A 28 -1.44 13.32 5.93
N ASP A 29 -1.66 12.20 5.26
CA ASP A 29 -2.62 11.16 5.66
C ASP A 29 -2.18 10.35 6.89
N SER A 30 -0.89 10.35 7.24
CA SER A 30 -0.37 9.43 8.27
C SER A 30 0.77 9.98 9.15
N PHE A 31 1.10 11.27 9.08
CA PHE A 31 2.25 11.83 9.80
C PHE A 31 2.15 11.67 11.32
N GLU A 32 0.92 11.64 11.85
CA GLU A 32 0.61 11.52 13.26
C GLU A 32 1.10 10.20 13.86
N THR A 33 1.16 9.12 13.06
CA THR A 33 1.54 7.79 13.57
C THR A 33 2.97 7.76 14.05
N ASN A 34 3.82 8.69 13.59
CA ASN A 34 5.22 8.80 13.98
C ASN A 34 5.42 9.33 15.41
N TYR A 35 4.36 9.87 16.04
CA TYR A 35 4.42 10.47 17.36
C TYR A 35 3.89 9.53 18.44
N ILE A 36 4.27 9.79 19.69
CA ILE A 36 3.79 9.01 20.84
C ILE A 36 2.29 9.23 20.94
N ARG A 37 1.51 8.14 20.98
CA ARG A 37 0.05 8.21 21.03
C ARG A 37 -0.47 7.82 22.40
N THR A 38 -1.48 8.53 22.86
CA THR A 38 -2.24 8.24 24.08
C THR A 38 -3.68 8.66 23.85
N THR A 39 -4.62 8.16 24.63
CA THR A 39 -6.01 8.63 24.56
C THR A 39 -6.38 9.37 25.85
N PHE A 40 -7.22 10.39 25.70
CA PHE A 40 -7.88 11.06 26.81
C PHE A 40 -9.38 11.16 26.53
N CYS A 41 -10.17 11.09 27.60
CA CYS A 41 -11.61 11.34 27.56
C CYS A 41 -11.99 12.20 28.77
N LEU A 42 -12.84 13.22 28.55
CA LEU A 42 -13.37 14.07 29.60
C LEU A 42 -14.40 13.30 30.44
N ARG A 43 -14.30 13.31 31.77
CA ARG A 43 -15.30 12.65 32.63
C ARG A 43 -16.60 13.45 32.75
N PRO A 44 -17.77 12.81 32.97
CA PRO A 44 -19.02 13.53 33.19
C PRO A 44 -18.86 14.47 34.40
N ASN A 45 -19.33 15.70 34.27
CA ASN A 45 -19.22 16.78 35.26
C ASN A 45 -17.85 17.49 35.38
N GLN A 46 -16.92 17.28 34.43
CA GLN A 46 -15.71 18.10 34.32
C GLN A 46 -15.85 19.15 33.22
N GLU A 47 -15.20 20.31 33.40
CA GLU A 47 -15.22 21.39 32.41
C GLU A 47 -14.17 21.14 31.32
N LYS A 48 -14.59 21.20 30.04
CA LYS A 48 -13.73 21.12 28.85
C LYS A 48 -12.49 22.01 28.94
N ASP A 49 -12.70 23.28 29.30
CA ASP A 49 -11.61 24.27 29.39
C ASP A 49 -10.58 23.92 30.46
N LYS A 50 -11.04 23.25 31.53
CA LYS A 50 -10.15 22.78 32.60
C LYS A 50 -9.29 21.62 32.10
N MET A 51 -9.87 20.65 31.38
CA MET A 51 -9.12 19.54 30.78
C MET A 51 -8.00 20.04 29.89
N PHE A 52 -8.28 20.90 28.91
CA PHE A 52 -7.22 21.38 28.01
C PHE A 52 -6.13 22.16 28.74
N LYS A 53 -6.48 22.95 29.76
CA LYS A 53 -5.49 23.62 30.61
C LYS A 53 -4.62 22.62 31.37
N ASP A 54 -5.22 21.59 31.97
CA ASP A 54 -4.48 20.57 32.72
C ASP A 54 -3.57 19.76 31.81
N LEU A 55 -4.06 19.34 30.62
CA LEU A 55 -3.26 18.66 29.60
C LEU A 55 -2.06 19.52 29.17
N GLN A 56 -2.27 20.79 28.83
CA GLN A 56 -1.21 21.69 28.40
C GLN A 56 -0.19 22.01 29.50
N GLN A 57 -0.64 22.25 30.74
CA GLN A 57 0.24 22.55 31.86
C GLN A 57 1.07 21.34 32.27
N THR A 58 0.47 20.17 32.31
CA THR A 58 1.17 18.92 32.65
C THR A 58 2.15 18.54 31.54
N ALA A 59 1.78 18.75 30.27
CA ALA A 59 2.70 18.53 29.15
C ALA A 59 3.94 19.43 29.28
N LYS A 60 3.76 20.73 29.54
CA LYS A 60 4.86 21.68 29.78
C LYS A 60 5.75 21.27 30.97
N LYS A 61 5.16 20.76 32.05
CA LYS A 61 5.89 20.30 33.25
C LYS A 61 6.82 19.13 32.95
N HIS A 62 6.41 18.23 32.05
CA HIS A 62 7.19 17.06 31.62
C HIS A 62 7.93 17.28 30.29
N HIS A 63 8.08 18.54 29.85
CA HIS A 63 8.80 18.90 28.62
C HIS A 63 8.23 18.25 27.33
N LEU A 64 6.91 18.04 27.30
CA LEU A 64 6.18 17.51 26.16
C LEU A 64 5.36 18.60 25.47
N GLU A 65 5.17 18.44 24.17
CA GLU A 65 4.13 19.14 23.43
C GLU A 65 3.00 18.16 23.08
N ILE A 66 1.76 18.64 23.09
CA ILE A 66 0.56 17.82 22.84
C ILE A 66 -0.26 18.39 21.69
N PHE A 67 -0.76 17.51 20.84
CA PHE A 67 -1.72 17.85 19.79
C PHE A 67 -2.74 16.75 19.55
N THR A 68 -3.85 17.10 18.92
CA THR A 68 -4.79 16.13 18.35
C THR A 68 -5.17 16.58 16.94
N LEU A 69 -5.89 15.74 16.20
CA LEU A 69 -6.27 16.02 14.82
C LEU A 69 -7.71 15.60 14.54
N GLU A 70 -8.31 16.34 13.61
CA GLU A 70 -9.63 16.03 13.06
C GLU A 70 -9.50 15.96 11.53
N ARG A 71 -10.03 14.87 10.96
CA ARG A 71 -10.09 14.66 9.52
C ARG A 71 -11.53 14.74 9.07
N ASP A 72 -11.89 15.84 8.42
CA ASP A 72 -13.20 16.07 7.81
C ASP A 72 -13.12 15.73 6.30
N ILE A 73 -13.53 14.51 5.96
CA ILE A 73 -13.54 14.02 4.58
C ILE A 73 -14.83 14.50 3.89
N LYS A 74 -14.73 15.65 3.21
CA LYS A 74 -15.86 16.25 2.48
C LYS A 74 -16.26 15.49 1.23
N SER A 75 -15.32 14.81 0.57
CA SER A 75 -15.58 13.98 -0.62
C SER A 75 -14.42 13.05 -0.97
N ILE A 76 -14.61 12.19 -1.98
CA ILE A 76 -13.56 11.37 -2.61
C ILE A 76 -12.31 12.18 -2.96
N ARG A 77 -12.44 13.48 -3.27
CA ARG A 77 -11.33 14.34 -3.69
C ARG A 77 -11.05 15.51 -2.76
N ASN A 78 -11.68 15.61 -1.60
CA ASN A 78 -11.48 16.75 -0.72
C ASN A 78 -11.49 16.33 0.74
N GLU A 79 -10.43 16.68 1.46
CA GLU A 79 -10.23 16.38 2.87
C GLU A 79 -9.70 17.61 3.59
N ASN A 80 -10.28 17.90 4.75
CA ASN A 80 -9.82 18.93 5.66
C ASN A 80 -9.14 18.24 6.85
N VAL A 81 -7.84 18.51 7.03
CA VAL A 81 -7.07 18.06 8.19
C VAL A 81 -6.84 19.26 9.10
N THR A 82 -7.44 19.23 10.29
CA THR A 82 -7.27 20.28 11.30
C THR A 82 -6.42 19.72 12.44
N VAL A 83 -5.26 20.31 12.65
CA VAL A 83 -4.37 20.00 13.78
C VAL A 83 -4.64 20.98 14.91
N TYR A 84 -5.00 20.44 16.07
CA TYR A 84 -5.27 21.21 17.28
C TYR A 84 -4.05 21.10 18.20
N GLY A 85 -3.33 22.20 18.38
CA GLY A 85 -2.08 22.24 19.13
C GLY A 85 -1.53 23.66 19.24
N ASN A 86 -0.50 23.88 20.06
CA ASN A 86 0.10 25.20 20.20
C ASN A 86 1.00 25.56 19.00
N GLU A 87 1.47 26.82 18.94
CA GLU A 87 2.36 27.27 17.87
C GLU A 87 3.68 26.45 17.80
N GLN A 88 4.16 25.94 18.93
CA GLN A 88 5.36 25.12 18.99
C GLN A 88 5.15 23.77 18.32
N VAL A 89 3.99 23.13 18.50
CA VAL A 89 3.57 21.94 17.73
C VAL A 89 3.60 22.25 16.25
N ALA A 90 2.97 23.34 15.81
CA ALA A 90 2.94 23.70 14.39
C ALA A 90 4.35 23.86 13.81
N GLN A 91 5.27 24.45 14.57
CA GLN A 91 6.66 24.60 14.17
C GLN A 91 7.40 23.24 14.15
N ILE A 92 7.21 22.38 15.15
CA ILE A 92 7.83 21.05 15.17
C ILE A 92 7.29 20.16 14.04
N LEU A 93 5.99 20.17 13.79
CA LEU A 93 5.38 19.42 12.69
C LEU A 93 5.89 19.90 11.33
N LYS A 94 6.11 21.20 11.18
CA LYS A 94 6.74 21.79 9.99
C LYS A 94 8.19 21.40 9.80
N ASP A 95 8.96 21.29 10.88
CA ASP A 95 10.40 21.02 10.80
C ASP A 95 10.72 19.52 10.73
N LYS A 96 10.02 18.69 11.51
CA LYS A 96 10.25 17.23 11.57
C LYS A 96 9.43 16.46 10.53
N SER A 97 8.16 16.79 10.38
CA SER A 97 7.20 16.06 9.53
C SER A 97 6.87 16.78 8.22
N GLU A 98 7.42 17.98 8.00
CA GLU A 98 7.20 18.83 6.82
C GLU A 98 5.73 19.21 6.57
N ILE A 99 4.89 19.15 7.61
CA ILE A 99 3.46 19.51 7.54
C ILE A 99 3.30 21.01 7.71
N LYS A 100 2.55 21.65 6.82
CA LYS A 100 2.32 23.11 6.82
C LYS A 100 0.86 23.41 6.56
N ALA A 101 0.37 24.53 7.10
CA ALA A 101 -0.94 25.05 6.77
C ALA A 101 -1.02 25.39 5.28
N GLY A 102 -2.10 25.02 4.60
CA GLY A 102 -2.30 25.31 3.19
C GLY A 102 -3.27 24.38 2.48
N ALA A 103 -3.62 24.77 1.27
CA ALA A 103 -4.35 23.92 0.32
C ALA A 103 -3.33 23.22 -0.58
N PHE A 104 -3.37 21.89 -0.61
CA PHE A 104 -2.47 21.07 -1.39
C PHE A 104 -3.27 20.26 -2.40
N THR A 105 -2.89 20.37 -3.67
CA THR A 105 -3.55 19.64 -4.75
C THR A 105 -2.78 18.39 -5.09
N SER A 106 -3.47 17.26 -5.04
CA SER A 106 -3.02 16.02 -5.67
C SER A 106 -3.86 15.71 -6.92
N MET A 107 -3.18 15.15 -7.92
CA MET A 107 -3.85 14.74 -9.16
C MET A 107 -4.64 13.43 -8.98
N THR A 108 -4.30 12.62 -7.98
CA THR A 108 -4.87 11.27 -7.80
C THR A 108 -5.59 11.08 -6.47
N LEU A 109 -5.02 11.56 -5.36
CA LEU A 109 -5.57 11.46 -4.00
C LEU A 109 -6.60 12.55 -3.69
N GLY A 110 -6.62 13.66 -4.44
CA GLY A 110 -7.53 14.79 -4.20
C GLY A 110 -6.87 15.97 -3.50
N ASP A 111 -7.64 17.01 -3.26
CA ASP A 111 -7.19 18.21 -2.56
C ASP A 111 -7.25 17.99 -1.05
N VAL A 112 -6.19 18.39 -0.35
CA VAL A 112 -6.13 18.36 1.11
C VAL A 112 -5.88 19.77 1.64
N GLN A 113 -6.75 20.20 2.56
CA GLN A 113 -6.60 21.46 3.26
C GLN A 113 -6.08 21.18 4.67
N VAL A 114 -4.86 21.60 4.97
CA VAL A 114 -4.29 21.52 6.32
C VAL A 114 -4.49 22.85 7.02
N SER A 115 -5.04 22.82 8.24
CA SER A 115 -5.19 23.98 9.11
C SER A 115 -4.72 23.68 10.52
N PHE A 116 -4.30 24.73 11.23
CA PHE A 116 -3.84 24.65 12.61
C PHE A 116 -4.74 25.54 13.47
N LYS A 117 -5.18 25.02 14.62
CA LYS A 117 -6.00 25.70 15.62
C LYS A 117 -5.45 25.43 17.01
N GLU A 118 -5.84 26.23 17.99
CA GLU A 118 -5.46 25.98 19.38
C GLU A 118 -6.12 24.70 19.92
N LEU A 119 -5.49 24.07 20.91
CA LEU A 119 -5.95 22.77 21.41
C LEU A 119 -7.35 22.84 22.05
N ASP A 120 -7.67 23.95 22.69
CA ASP A 120 -8.95 24.21 23.35
C ASP A 120 -10.12 24.42 22.38
N GLU A 121 -9.82 24.74 21.12
CA GLU A 121 -10.80 24.79 20.02
C GLU A 121 -11.28 23.40 19.56
N TYR A 122 -10.68 22.29 20.05
CA TYR A 122 -11.06 20.95 19.63
C TYR A 122 -12.53 20.64 20.00
N PRO A 123 -13.41 20.28 19.04
CA PRO A 123 -14.85 20.24 19.27
C PRO A 123 -15.33 19.07 20.16
N HIS A 124 -14.59 17.96 20.24
CA HIS A 124 -15.08 16.70 20.81
C HIS A 124 -14.22 16.12 21.97
N PRO A 125 -13.99 16.88 23.06
CA PRO A 125 -13.19 16.40 24.21
C PRO A 125 -13.84 15.21 24.96
N ASP A 126 -15.15 15.03 24.77
CA ASP A 126 -15.98 14.02 25.44
C ASP A 126 -15.88 12.64 24.77
N LEU A 127 -15.22 12.56 23.61
CA LEU A 127 -14.95 11.31 22.90
C LEU A 127 -13.54 10.83 23.22
N TYR A 128 -13.35 9.50 23.25
CA TYR A 128 -12.02 8.87 23.29
C TYR A 128 -11.20 9.25 22.06
N THR A 129 -10.47 10.34 22.20
CA THR A 129 -9.70 10.94 21.11
C THR A 129 -8.23 10.55 21.26
N GLU A 130 -7.57 10.24 20.16
CA GLU A 130 -6.11 10.11 20.14
C GLU A 130 -5.46 11.49 20.28
N TYR A 131 -4.59 11.60 21.28
CA TYR A 131 -3.68 12.72 21.48
C TYR A 131 -2.27 12.24 21.21
N TYR A 132 -1.51 13.08 20.52
CA TYR A 132 -0.15 12.83 20.12
C TYR A 132 0.79 13.71 20.95
N LEU A 133 1.82 13.07 21.49
CA LEU A 133 2.83 13.69 22.34
C LEU A 133 4.15 13.77 21.57
N ILE A 134 4.80 14.92 21.67
CA ILE A 134 6.11 15.19 21.11
C ILE A 134 7.10 15.31 22.28
N GLY A 135 8.00 14.34 22.40
CA GLY A 135 9.00 14.28 23.47
C GLY A 135 9.51 12.87 23.69
N ASP A 136 9.94 12.57 24.91
CA ASP A 136 10.41 11.24 25.32
C ASP A 136 9.26 10.36 25.83
N ILE A 137 9.35 9.04 25.62
CA ILE A 137 8.31 8.09 26.03
C ILE A 137 8.23 7.95 27.56
N GLU A 138 9.33 8.08 28.30
CA GLU A 138 9.31 8.02 29.76
C GLU A 138 8.64 9.27 30.35
N ASP A 139 8.94 10.44 29.79
CA ASP A 139 8.26 11.68 30.15
C ASP A 139 6.76 11.61 29.81
N ALA A 140 6.40 11.01 28.67
CA ALA A 140 5.01 10.75 28.31
C ALA A 140 4.30 9.83 29.32
N ARG A 141 4.97 8.79 29.81
CA ARG A 141 4.43 7.90 30.85
C ARG A 141 4.24 8.63 32.17
N LEU A 142 5.19 9.47 32.58
CA LEU A 142 5.05 10.32 33.77
C LEU A 142 3.91 11.33 33.63
N TYR A 143 3.79 11.96 32.46
CA TYR A 143 2.68 12.83 32.08
C TYR A 143 1.32 12.11 32.23
N LYS A 144 1.18 10.90 31.67
CA LYS A 144 -0.07 10.14 31.81
C LYS A 144 -0.34 9.75 33.27
N LYS A 145 0.70 9.34 34.02
CA LYS A 145 0.57 8.96 35.44
C LYS A 145 0.05 10.11 36.32
N GLU A 146 0.39 11.36 36.01
CA GLU A 146 -0.12 12.53 36.75
C GLU A 146 -1.59 12.82 36.44
N LEU A 147 -2.04 12.51 35.23
CA LEU A 147 -3.40 12.79 34.74
C LEU A 147 -4.37 11.60 34.89
N ILE A 148 -3.87 10.40 35.16
CA ILE A 148 -4.67 9.15 35.16
C ILE A 148 -5.83 9.15 36.15
N ASN A 149 -5.68 9.85 37.27
CA ASN A 149 -6.73 9.95 38.28
C ASN A 149 -7.84 10.94 37.88
N GLN A 150 -7.55 11.85 36.94
CA GLN A 150 -8.45 12.94 36.54
C GLN A 150 -9.16 12.66 35.22
N TYR A 151 -8.48 12.02 34.27
CA TYR A 151 -8.95 11.77 32.91
C TYR A 151 -8.65 10.34 32.47
N ASP A 152 -9.63 9.68 31.84
CA ASP A 152 -9.49 8.28 31.40
C ASP A 152 -8.68 8.16 30.10
N GLY A 153 -8.28 6.93 29.75
CA GLY A 153 -7.63 6.60 28.48
C GLY A 153 -6.34 5.83 28.59
N SER A 154 -5.82 5.44 27.43
CA SER A 154 -4.73 4.47 27.29
C SER A 154 -3.36 5.05 27.67
N PHE A 155 -2.48 4.20 28.19
CA PHE A 155 -1.08 4.56 28.41
C PHE A 155 -0.37 4.91 27.10
N PRO A 156 0.58 5.86 27.14
CA PRO A 156 1.36 6.24 25.97
C PRO A 156 2.05 5.05 25.31
N ARG A 157 1.88 4.93 24.00
CA ARG A 157 2.56 3.96 23.16
C ARG A 157 3.48 4.70 22.20
N GLU A 158 4.63 4.12 21.91
CA GLU A 158 5.51 4.67 20.88
C GLU A 158 4.79 4.75 19.53
N GLY A 159 5.12 5.80 18.79
CA GLY A 159 4.73 5.93 17.40
C GLY A 159 5.42 4.87 16.55
N TYR A 160 4.86 4.61 15.37
CA TYR A 160 5.43 3.74 14.38
C TYR A 160 5.48 4.43 13.02
N LEU A 161 6.50 4.09 12.25
CA LEU A 161 6.70 4.65 10.93
C LEU A 161 5.88 3.85 9.91
N TYR A 162 4.63 4.26 9.70
CA TYR A 162 3.74 3.62 8.72
C TYR A 162 4.35 3.65 7.31
N PHE A 163 4.99 4.77 6.98
CA PHE A 163 5.58 5.01 5.68
C PHE A 163 6.89 5.79 5.82
N ASN A 164 7.92 5.44 5.04
CA ASN A 164 9.17 6.22 4.96
C ASN A 164 9.26 6.97 3.62
N PRO A 165 8.82 8.24 3.56
CA PRO A 165 8.84 9.02 2.32
C PRO A 165 10.22 9.12 1.69
N SER A 166 11.26 9.28 2.51
CA SER A 166 12.64 9.47 2.03
C SER A 166 13.18 8.22 1.33
N VAL A 167 12.97 7.05 1.93
CA VAL A 167 13.39 5.77 1.32
C VAL A 167 12.63 5.53 0.02
N THR A 168 11.31 5.74 0.03
CA THR A 168 10.47 5.59 -1.16
C THR A 168 10.92 6.51 -2.29
N MET A 169 11.20 7.79 -2.00
CA MET A 169 11.76 8.73 -2.98
C MET A 169 13.10 8.26 -3.54
N VAL A 170 14.03 7.80 -2.68
CA VAL A 170 15.34 7.30 -3.11
C VAL A 170 15.18 6.12 -4.06
N VAL A 171 14.29 5.17 -3.76
CA VAL A 171 14.03 4.00 -4.61
C VAL A 171 13.48 4.42 -5.97
N MET A 172 12.44 5.26 -5.99
CA MET A 172 11.79 5.71 -7.23
C MET A 172 12.73 6.52 -8.11
N PHE A 173 13.45 7.47 -7.52
CA PHE A 173 14.40 8.31 -8.23
C PHE A 173 15.59 7.50 -8.76
N SER A 174 16.10 6.55 -7.96
CA SER A 174 17.20 5.67 -8.36
C SER A 174 16.80 4.80 -9.53
N LEU A 175 15.59 4.23 -9.53
CA LEU A 175 15.08 3.41 -10.64
C LEU A 175 15.03 4.20 -11.95
N VAL A 176 14.47 5.42 -11.92
CA VAL A 176 14.43 6.31 -13.09
C VAL A 176 15.84 6.72 -13.53
N SER A 177 16.71 7.07 -12.59
CA SER A 177 18.08 7.51 -12.87
C SER A 177 18.93 6.41 -13.48
N VAL A 178 18.85 5.19 -12.95
CA VAL A 178 19.56 4.01 -13.49
C VAL A 178 19.15 3.77 -14.94
N PHE A 179 17.85 3.87 -15.26
CA PHE A 179 17.41 3.74 -16.64
C PHE A 179 18.00 4.83 -17.56
N LEU A 180 17.94 6.09 -17.13
CA LEU A 180 18.47 7.21 -17.90
C LEU A 180 20.00 7.11 -18.09
N ILE A 181 20.73 6.67 -17.07
CA ILE A 181 22.17 6.37 -17.14
C ILE A 181 22.43 5.32 -18.21
N ILE A 182 21.58 4.32 -18.34
CA ILE A 182 21.78 3.25 -19.31
C ILE A 182 21.50 3.69 -20.73
N LEU A 183 20.45 4.48 -20.96
CA LEU A 183 20.26 5.17 -22.24
C LEU A 183 21.50 6.00 -22.65
N SER A 184 22.20 6.54 -21.65
CA SER A 184 23.41 7.34 -21.84
C SER A 184 24.63 6.48 -22.13
N LEU A 185 24.82 5.36 -21.42
CA LEU A 185 25.84 4.34 -21.71
C LEU A 185 25.67 3.81 -23.13
N PHE A 186 24.43 3.61 -23.57
CA PHE A 186 24.09 3.19 -24.91
C PHE A 186 24.40 4.26 -25.95
N HIS A 187 24.00 5.50 -25.70
CA HIS A 187 24.31 6.60 -26.61
C HIS A 187 25.83 6.77 -26.77
N SER A 188 26.56 6.80 -25.65
CA SER A 188 28.02 6.86 -25.59
C SER A 188 28.68 5.77 -26.42
N ASN A 189 28.20 4.52 -26.32
CA ASN A 189 28.74 3.41 -27.12
C ASN A 189 28.48 3.55 -28.63
N LEU A 190 27.33 4.09 -29.04
CA LEU A 190 27.02 4.29 -30.46
C LEU A 190 27.85 5.42 -31.09
N ILE A 191 28.13 6.49 -30.33
CA ILE A 191 28.93 7.62 -30.84
C ILE A 191 30.42 7.33 -30.86
N LYS A 192 30.92 6.25 -30.25
CA LYS A 192 32.36 5.90 -30.25
C LYS A 192 32.98 5.95 -31.65
N LYS A 193 32.30 5.40 -32.65
CA LYS A 193 32.78 5.39 -34.04
C LYS A 193 32.79 6.79 -34.66
N GLU A 194 31.78 7.59 -34.37
CA GLU A 194 31.68 8.97 -34.84
C GLU A 194 32.77 9.85 -34.20
N VAL A 195 33.00 9.71 -32.89
CA VAL A 195 34.05 10.42 -32.16
C VAL A 195 35.43 10.05 -32.70
N LEU A 196 35.66 8.76 -32.98
CA LEU A 196 36.93 8.29 -33.55
C LEU A 196 37.16 8.84 -34.97
N LEU A 197 36.12 8.87 -35.81
CA LEU A 197 36.21 9.49 -37.14
C LEU A 197 36.54 10.99 -37.05
N ARG A 198 35.82 11.74 -36.21
CA ARG A 198 36.06 13.18 -36.01
C ARG A 198 37.46 13.46 -35.47
N PHE A 199 37.95 12.62 -34.57
CA PHE A 199 39.33 12.70 -34.09
C PHE A 199 40.35 12.50 -35.21
N VAL A 200 40.15 11.52 -36.09
CA VAL A 200 40.99 11.32 -37.29
C VAL A 200 40.94 12.53 -38.22
N TYR A 201 39.79 13.22 -38.29
CA TYR A 201 39.64 14.49 -39.04
C TYR A 201 40.20 15.74 -38.33
N GLY A 202 40.80 15.59 -37.14
CA GLY A 202 41.49 16.68 -36.43
C GLY A 202 40.70 17.36 -35.30
N ASP A 203 39.48 16.91 -34.98
CA ASP A 203 38.75 17.43 -33.81
C ASP A 203 39.39 16.95 -32.50
N SER A 204 39.46 17.82 -31.49
CA SER A 204 39.87 17.41 -30.14
C SER A 204 38.77 16.61 -29.44
N ILE A 205 39.14 15.45 -28.89
CA ILE A 205 38.21 14.56 -28.17
C ILE A 205 37.61 15.28 -26.95
N ASP A 206 38.41 16.09 -26.26
CA ASP A 206 37.96 16.88 -25.11
C ASP A 206 36.85 17.86 -25.47
N SER A 207 36.94 18.54 -26.62
CA SER A 207 35.90 19.45 -27.10
C SER A 207 34.60 18.70 -27.39
N ILE A 208 34.68 17.53 -28.02
CA ILE A 208 33.51 16.69 -28.32
C ILE A 208 32.83 16.20 -27.04
N ILE A 209 33.61 15.76 -26.05
CA ILE A 209 33.10 15.29 -24.76
C ILE A 209 32.46 16.44 -23.99
N ALA A 210 33.16 17.57 -23.85
CA ALA A 210 32.67 18.75 -23.14
C ALA A 210 31.36 19.27 -23.75
N LYS A 211 31.27 19.34 -25.08
CA LYS A 211 30.05 19.76 -25.79
C LYS A 211 28.86 18.83 -25.51
N ASN A 212 29.09 17.53 -25.42
CA ASN A 212 28.02 16.58 -25.10
C ASN A 212 27.60 16.65 -23.63
N ILE A 213 28.55 16.77 -22.70
CA ILE A 213 28.26 16.92 -21.26
C ILE A 213 27.48 18.22 -21.03
N ILE A 214 28.00 19.36 -21.46
CA ILE A 214 27.36 20.68 -21.25
C ILE A 214 25.99 20.71 -21.93
N GLY A 215 25.89 20.26 -23.17
CA GLY A 215 24.64 20.27 -23.92
C GLY A 215 23.54 19.43 -23.28
N GLU A 216 23.86 18.22 -22.81
CA GLU A 216 22.88 17.36 -22.14
C GLU A 216 22.55 17.83 -20.73
N THR A 217 23.54 18.23 -19.94
CA THR A 217 23.30 18.77 -18.59
C THR A 217 22.42 20.01 -18.64
N SER A 218 22.71 20.95 -19.56
CA SER A 218 21.88 22.16 -19.73
C SER A 218 20.44 21.81 -20.11
N TYR A 219 20.27 20.82 -20.99
CA TYR A 219 18.94 20.36 -21.37
C TYR A 219 18.19 19.72 -20.19
N PHE A 220 18.82 18.82 -19.44
CA PHE A 220 18.18 18.15 -18.29
C PHE A 220 17.84 19.12 -17.18
N VAL A 221 18.73 20.06 -16.86
CA VAL A 221 18.47 21.13 -15.89
C VAL A 221 17.32 22.02 -16.37
N GLY A 222 17.33 22.46 -17.63
CA GLY A 222 16.26 23.30 -18.18
C GLY A 222 14.89 22.62 -18.12
N VAL A 223 14.80 21.34 -18.53
CA VAL A 223 13.57 20.56 -18.45
C VAL A 223 13.13 20.35 -16.99
N PHE A 224 14.04 20.00 -16.09
CA PHE A 224 13.72 19.83 -14.67
C PHE A 224 13.14 21.11 -14.07
N VAL A 225 13.76 22.27 -14.31
CA VAL A 225 13.29 23.57 -13.81
C VAL A 225 11.92 23.92 -14.39
N ILE A 226 11.71 23.72 -15.69
CA ILE A 226 10.41 23.99 -16.35
C ILE A 226 9.31 23.10 -15.76
N LEU A 227 9.56 21.79 -15.62
CA LEU A 227 8.59 20.85 -15.06
C LEU A 227 8.30 21.16 -13.59
N PHE A 228 9.33 21.42 -12.80
CA PHE A 228 9.20 21.79 -11.39
C PHE A 228 8.35 23.06 -11.23
N ALA A 229 8.65 24.11 -11.99
CA ALA A 229 7.89 25.36 -11.94
C ALA A 229 6.44 25.17 -12.41
N THR A 230 6.23 24.40 -13.48
CA THR A 230 4.89 24.14 -14.01
C THR A 230 4.05 23.37 -13.00
N LEU A 231 4.57 22.28 -12.45
CA LEU A 231 3.85 21.47 -11.46
C LEU A 231 3.58 22.24 -10.16
N LYS A 232 4.57 23.01 -9.68
CA LYS A 232 4.43 23.81 -8.45
C LYS A 232 3.45 24.97 -8.60
N TYR A 233 3.63 25.82 -9.61
CA TYR A 233 2.88 27.08 -9.69
C TYR A 233 1.59 26.99 -10.49
N VAL A 234 1.54 26.15 -11.54
CA VAL A 234 0.34 25.95 -12.35
C VAL A 234 -0.49 24.79 -11.78
N GLY A 235 0.17 23.67 -11.46
CA GLY A 235 -0.49 22.50 -10.90
C GLY A 235 -0.83 22.58 -9.41
N LYS A 236 -0.21 23.52 -8.66
CA LYS A 236 -0.29 23.61 -7.18
C LYS A 236 0.09 22.30 -6.47
N ILE A 237 0.94 21.50 -7.10
CA ILE A 237 1.43 20.23 -6.57
C ILE A 237 2.66 20.50 -5.71
N GLN A 238 2.74 19.86 -4.54
CA GLN A 238 3.82 20.01 -3.56
C GLN A 238 5.11 19.26 -3.97
N VAL A 239 5.66 19.61 -5.14
CA VAL A 239 6.87 18.99 -5.71
C VAL A 239 8.17 19.34 -4.96
N ASP A 240 8.12 20.30 -4.04
CA ASP A 240 9.23 20.70 -3.17
C ASP A 240 9.27 19.92 -1.84
N TYR A 241 8.41 18.91 -1.67
CA TYR A 241 8.50 17.97 -0.57
C TYR A 241 9.88 17.27 -0.56
N LYS A 242 10.60 17.31 0.57
CA LYS A 242 11.97 16.80 0.71
C LYS A 242 12.90 17.26 -0.43
N ILE A 243 12.81 18.52 -0.86
CA ILE A 243 13.54 19.05 -2.03
C ILE A 243 15.06 18.80 -1.98
N HIS A 244 15.66 18.80 -0.79
CA HIS A 244 17.09 18.51 -0.61
C HIS A 244 17.47 17.11 -1.11
N VAL A 245 16.61 16.11 -0.85
CA VAL A 245 16.80 14.72 -1.32
C VAL A 245 16.69 14.66 -2.83
N THR A 246 15.64 15.26 -3.39
CA THR A 246 15.40 15.34 -4.84
C THR A 246 16.58 16.01 -5.57
N LEU A 247 17.06 17.15 -5.07
CA LEU A 247 18.20 17.85 -5.65
C LEU A 247 19.49 17.04 -5.53
N ALA A 248 19.76 16.42 -4.39
CA ALA A 248 20.94 15.58 -4.20
C ALA A 248 20.97 14.41 -5.20
N LEU A 249 19.85 13.72 -5.36
CA LEU A 249 19.72 12.60 -6.29
C LEU A 249 19.81 13.07 -7.75
N PHE A 250 19.22 14.23 -8.09
CA PHE A 250 19.32 14.80 -9.42
C PHE A 250 20.75 15.21 -9.78
N VAL A 251 21.47 15.85 -8.85
CA VAL A 251 22.89 16.18 -9.03
C VAL A 251 23.72 14.91 -9.18
N ALA A 252 23.48 13.89 -8.35
CA ALA A 252 24.14 12.59 -8.49
C ALA A 252 23.91 11.97 -9.87
N TYR A 253 22.68 12.01 -10.39
CA TYR A 253 22.35 11.58 -11.74
C TYR A 253 23.15 12.36 -12.81
N LEU A 254 23.22 13.69 -12.71
CA LEU A 254 23.96 14.52 -13.67
C LEU A 254 25.46 14.19 -13.67
N LEU A 255 26.05 14.00 -12.49
CA LEU A 255 27.46 13.61 -12.33
C LEU A 255 27.72 12.23 -12.94
N LEU A 256 26.89 11.23 -12.62
CA LEU A 256 26.98 9.89 -13.19
C LEU A 256 26.81 9.93 -14.72
N ASN A 257 25.89 10.74 -15.23
CA ASN A 257 25.69 10.92 -16.66
C ASN A 257 26.92 11.55 -17.34
N ALA A 258 27.58 12.52 -16.70
CA ALA A 258 28.81 13.12 -17.21
C ALA A 258 29.99 12.12 -17.23
N LEU A 259 30.13 11.29 -16.18
CA LEU A 259 31.15 10.24 -16.08
C LEU A 259 31.09 9.25 -17.24
N ILE A 260 29.89 8.95 -17.76
CA ILE A 260 29.70 8.05 -18.91
C ILE A 260 30.37 8.58 -20.18
N TYR A 261 30.35 9.90 -20.39
CA TYR A 261 31.01 10.53 -21.54
C TYR A 261 32.52 10.62 -21.34
N LEU A 262 32.99 10.79 -20.10
CA LEU A 262 34.42 10.77 -19.78
C LEU A 262 35.07 9.41 -20.11
N ARG A 263 34.32 8.30 -20.06
CA ARG A 263 34.78 6.99 -20.53
C ARG A 263 35.28 7.00 -21.98
N LEU A 264 34.81 7.93 -22.82
CA LEU A 264 35.26 8.04 -24.21
C LEU A 264 36.75 8.44 -24.33
N LYS A 265 37.34 9.04 -23.29
CA LYS A 265 38.79 9.37 -23.28
C LYS A 265 39.70 8.16 -23.24
N PHE A 266 39.25 7.08 -22.60
CA PHE A 266 40.05 5.88 -22.35
C PHE A 266 39.84 4.78 -23.40
N ILE A 267 39.40 5.15 -24.61
CA ILE A 267 39.16 4.19 -25.68
C ILE A 267 40.49 3.82 -26.34
N ASP A 268 40.78 2.52 -26.40
CA ASP A 268 41.87 2.01 -27.20
C ASP A 268 41.50 2.04 -28.69
N TYR A 269 42.06 3.02 -29.40
CA TYR A 269 41.69 3.38 -30.77
C TYR A 269 42.03 2.28 -31.78
N LYS A 270 43.17 1.58 -31.60
CA LYS A 270 43.57 0.44 -32.45
C LYS A 270 42.60 -0.72 -32.33
N ARG A 271 42.15 -1.02 -31.10
CA ARG A 271 41.20 -2.11 -30.81
C ARG A 271 39.77 -1.79 -31.28
N SER A 272 39.40 -0.51 -31.30
CA SER A 272 38.06 -0.05 -31.72
C SER A 272 37.89 0.05 -33.24
N LEU A 273 38.99 0.28 -33.98
CA LEU A 273 39.03 0.27 -35.45
C LEU A 273 38.99 -1.16 -36.03
N ASN A 274 39.63 -2.14 -35.35
CA ASN A 274 39.72 -3.54 -35.81
C ASN A 274 38.43 -4.37 -35.62
N ASN A 275 37.30 -3.75 -35.26
CA ASN A 275 35.92 -4.25 -35.40
C ASN A 275 35.51 -5.60 -34.76
N ALA A 276 36.34 -6.35 -34.02
CA ALA A 276 35.98 -7.74 -33.71
C ALA A 276 35.37 -8.05 -32.32
N GLU A 277 35.70 -7.37 -31.22
CA GLU A 277 35.48 -8.03 -29.89
C GLU A 277 34.72 -7.25 -28.80
N ASN A 278 34.53 -5.93 -28.89
CA ASN A 278 33.91 -5.16 -27.79
C ASN A 278 32.37 -5.24 -27.69
N ASN A 279 31.74 -6.16 -28.43
CA ASN A 279 30.27 -6.24 -28.55
C ASN A 279 29.60 -7.22 -27.57
N LYS A 280 30.29 -8.28 -27.12
CA LYS A 280 29.68 -9.29 -26.22
C LYS A 280 29.40 -8.74 -24.81
N ILE A 281 30.36 -8.04 -24.21
CA ILE A 281 30.24 -7.45 -22.87
C ILE A 281 29.06 -6.48 -22.81
N PHE A 282 28.89 -5.70 -23.87
CA PHE A 282 27.81 -4.72 -23.97
C PHE A 282 26.42 -5.37 -24.13
N LEU A 283 26.32 -6.45 -24.92
CA LEU A 283 25.11 -7.26 -25.01
C LEU A 283 24.76 -7.91 -23.66
N GLN A 284 25.75 -8.49 -22.98
CA GLN A 284 25.57 -9.05 -21.63
C GLN A 284 25.05 -8.01 -20.63
N PHE A 285 25.62 -6.80 -20.63
CA PHE A 285 25.17 -5.70 -19.78
C PHE A 285 23.71 -5.29 -20.08
N SER A 286 23.32 -5.30 -21.36
CA SER A 286 21.94 -5.00 -21.77
C SER A 286 20.94 -6.02 -21.21
N TYR A 287 21.33 -7.30 -21.18
CA TYR A 287 20.48 -8.38 -20.65
C TYR A 287 20.40 -8.38 -19.14
N ILE A 288 21.52 -8.20 -18.44
CA ILE A 288 21.54 -8.05 -16.98
C ILE A 288 20.65 -6.88 -16.56
N PHE A 289 20.77 -5.75 -17.27
CA PHE A 289 19.92 -4.61 -16.99
C PHE A 289 18.44 -4.90 -17.23
N GLN A 290 18.11 -5.58 -18.35
CA GLN A 290 16.74 -5.97 -18.61
C GLN A 290 16.17 -6.84 -17.49
N ALA A 291 16.98 -7.75 -16.90
CA ALA A 291 16.57 -8.55 -15.75
C ALA A 291 16.31 -7.68 -14.52
N VAL A 292 17.26 -6.81 -14.13
CA VAL A 292 17.12 -5.91 -12.97
C VAL A 292 15.91 -5.00 -13.11
N LEU A 293 15.68 -4.48 -14.32
CA LEU A 293 14.50 -3.67 -14.59
C LEU A 293 13.22 -4.47 -14.47
N SER A 294 13.16 -5.62 -15.13
CA SER A 294 11.96 -6.46 -15.12
C SER A 294 11.62 -6.86 -13.69
N PHE A 295 12.63 -7.10 -12.85
CA PHE A 295 12.45 -7.37 -11.43
C PHE A 295 11.78 -6.19 -10.71
N GLY A 296 12.31 -4.97 -10.87
CA GLY A 296 11.69 -3.77 -10.27
C GLY A 296 10.28 -3.51 -10.78
N VAL A 297 10.03 -3.71 -12.07
CA VAL A 297 8.69 -3.54 -12.67
C VAL A 297 7.71 -4.58 -12.16
N ILE A 298 8.11 -5.86 -12.06
CA ILE A 298 7.24 -6.93 -11.55
C ILE A 298 6.83 -6.64 -10.11
N ILE A 299 7.76 -6.22 -9.24
CA ILE A 299 7.44 -5.87 -7.85
C ILE A 299 6.46 -4.69 -7.78
N LEU A 300 6.73 -3.61 -8.52
CA LEU A 300 5.87 -2.43 -8.49
C LEU A 300 4.47 -2.68 -9.11
N LEU A 301 4.39 -3.51 -10.16
CA LEU A 301 3.13 -3.95 -10.73
C LEU A 301 2.37 -4.87 -9.75
N ALA A 302 3.06 -5.76 -9.03
CA ALA A 302 2.45 -6.61 -8.02
C ALA A 302 1.82 -5.78 -6.90
N PHE A 303 2.53 -4.77 -6.39
CA PHE A 303 1.99 -3.82 -5.41
C PHE A 303 0.76 -3.07 -5.95
N SER A 304 0.80 -2.64 -7.21
CA SER A 304 -0.34 -1.98 -7.86
C SER A 304 -1.55 -2.92 -7.97
N ILE A 305 -1.34 -4.20 -8.29
CA ILE A 305 -2.38 -5.23 -8.34
C ILE A 305 -2.97 -5.48 -6.96
N GLU A 306 -2.14 -5.52 -5.92
CA GLU A 306 -2.58 -5.69 -4.53
C GLU A 306 -3.45 -4.52 -4.07
N MET A 307 -3.01 -3.27 -4.31
CA MET A 307 -3.82 -2.07 -4.03
C MET A 307 -5.19 -2.15 -4.72
N ILE A 308 -5.22 -2.52 -6.01
CA ILE A 308 -6.47 -2.68 -6.78
C ILE A 308 -7.33 -3.78 -6.16
N SER A 309 -6.75 -4.95 -5.87
CA SER A 309 -7.47 -6.12 -5.34
C SER A 309 -8.11 -5.82 -3.99
N THR A 310 -7.35 -5.25 -3.05
CA THR A 310 -7.85 -4.90 -1.71
C THR A 310 -8.94 -3.84 -1.80
N SER A 311 -8.75 -2.83 -2.65
CA SER A 311 -9.75 -1.77 -2.82
C SER A 311 -11.04 -2.28 -3.48
N VAL A 312 -10.95 -3.13 -4.50
CA VAL A 312 -12.12 -3.74 -5.16
C VAL A 312 -12.87 -4.63 -4.18
N ASN A 313 -12.15 -5.41 -3.35
CA ASN A 313 -12.77 -6.22 -2.32
C ASN A 313 -13.59 -5.35 -1.34
N TYR A 314 -13.00 -4.27 -0.81
CA TYR A 314 -13.71 -3.39 0.12
C TYR A 314 -14.92 -2.67 -0.52
N ILE A 315 -14.78 -2.18 -1.75
CA ILE A 315 -15.88 -1.57 -2.51
C ILE A 315 -17.01 -2.57 -2.76
N SER A 316 -16.68 -3.85 -3.01
CA SER A 316 -17.68 -4.89 -3.28
C SER A 316 -18.55 -5.23 -2.07
N GLN A 317 -18.14 -4.84 -0.86
CA GLN A 317 -18.90 -5.08 0.39
C GLN A 317 -20.03 -4.06 0.59
N LYS A 318 -20.24 -3.11 -0.34
CA LYS A 318 -21.22 -2.02 -0.18
C LYS A 318 -22.62 -2.51 0.14
N ASP A 319 -23.13 -3.45 -0.63
CA ASP A 319 -24.51 -3.92 -0.50
C ASP A 319 -24.74 -4.59 0.87
N PHE A 320 -23.76 -5.39 1.34
CA PHE A 320 -23.79 -6.01 2.66
C PHE A 320 -23.95 -4.98 3.80
N PHE A 321 -23.23 -3.86 3.73
CA PHE A 321 -23.29 -2.81 4.74
C PHE A 321 -24.51 -1.89 4.56
N GLU A 322 -24.96 -1.66 3.33
CA GLU A 322 -26.15 -0.85 3.04
C GLU A 322 -27.43 -1.52 3.56
N GLU A 323 -27.54 -2.84 3.38
CA GLU A 323 -28.61 -3.68 3.96
C GLU A 323 -28.64 -3.63 5.50
N ARG A 324 -27.48 -3.37 6.12
CA ARG A 324 -27.30 -3.33 7.58
C ARG A 324 -27.16 -1.90 8.10
N SER A 325 -27.72 -0.93 7.38
CA SER A 325 -27.68 0.49 7.78
C SER A 325 -28.41 0.79 9.09
N SER A 326 -29.34 -0.07 9.54
CA SER A 326 -29.96 0.01 10.87
C SER A 326 -29.07 -0.51 12.00
N TYR A 327 -27.98 -1.21 11.69
CA TYR A 327 -27.11 -1.83 12.69
C TYR A 327 -26.01 -0.88 13.15
N SER A 328 -25.51 -1.13 14.36
CA SER A 328 -24.40 -0.40 14.95
C SER A 328 -23.39 -1.33 15.60
N TYR A 329 -22.11 -0.96 15.53
CA TYR A 329 -21.08 -1.50 16.40
C TYR A 329 -21.24 -0.90 17.80
N VAL A 330 -21.12 -1.75 18.81
CA VAL A 330 -21.26 -1.35 20.21
C VAL A 330 -19.96 -1.57 20.95
N ASN A 331 -19.54 -0.55 21.69
CA ASN A 331 -18.54 -0.67 22.73
C ASN A 331 -19.22 -0.35 24.05
N ASN A 332 -19.09 -1.23 25.05
CA ASN A 332 -19.72 -1.11 26.36
C ASN A 332 -18.79 -1.64 27.45
N ASN A 333 -18.08 -0.77 28.17
CA ASN A 333 -17.20 -1.18 29.26
C ASN A 333 -17.78 -0.76 30.60
N LEU A 334 -17.76 -1.65 31.59
CA LEU A 334 -18.21 -1.33 32.96
C LEU A 334 -17.48 -0.11 33.51
N SER A 335 -18.20 0.70 34.29
CA SER A 335 -17.63 1.82 35.03
C SER A 335 -16.77 1.28 36.16
N MET A 336 -15.46 1.31 35.97
CA MET A 336 -14.51 0.85 36.97
C MET A 336 -14.20 1.98 37.95
N ASN A 337 -14.82 1.96 39.12
CA ASN A 337 -14.30 2.70 40.28
C ASN A 337 -12.99 2.03 40.71
N GLN A 338 -11.84 2.63 40.35
CA GLN A 338 -10.48 2.13 40.64
C GLN A 338 -10.18 1.88 42.14
N ALA A 339 -11.12 2.15 43.05
CA ALA A 339 -10.93 2.09 44.50
C ALA A 339 -11.28 0.73 45.14
N GLU A 340 -12.01 -0.18 44.49
CA GLU A 340 -12.57 -1.37 45.18
C GLU A 340 -12.17 -2.74 44.60
N THR A 341 -11.62 -2.84 43.38
CA THR A 341 -11.22 -4.13 42.79
C THR A 341 -9.93 -4.01 41.97
N GLU A 342 -8.81 -4.46 42.53
CA GLU A 342 -7.52 -4.58 41.81
C GLU A 342 -7.42 -5.97 41.16
N GLY A 343 -6.99 -6.05 39.88
CA GLY A 343 -6.52 -7.30 39.25
C GLY A 343 -7.55 -8.13 38.45
N GLU A 344 -7.38 -9.46 38.46
CA GLU A 344 -8.15 -10.45 37.66
C GLU A 344 -9.67 -10.38 37.87
N ASP A 345 -10.12 -10.01 39.08
CA ASP A 345 -11.55 -9.92 39.42
C ASP A 345 -12.30 -8.89 38.57
N CYS A 346 -11.62 -7.81 38.19
CA CYS A 346 -12.18 -6.74 37.36
C CYS A 346 -12.41 -7.19 35.90
N PHE A 347 -11.50 -8.02 35.36
CA PHE A 347 -11.66 -8.62 34.03
C PHE A 347 -12.79 -9.63 34.01
N ILE A 348 -12.92 -10.43 35.07
CA ILE A 348 -14.01 -11.42 35.22
C ILE A 348 -15.37 -10.73 35.31
N GLU A 349 -15.49 -9.62 36.04
CA GLU A 349 -16.74 -8.84 36.08
C GLU A 349 -17.08 -8.22 34.72
N GLN A 350 -16.10 -7.69 34.01
CA GLN A 350 -16.28 -7.17 32.65
C GLN A 350 -16.74 -8.27 31.69
N GLU A 351 -16.10 -9.44 31.68
CA GLU A 351 -16.52 -10.56 30.84
C GLU A 351 -17.94 -11.02 31.20
N LYS A 352 -18.29 -11.15 32.49
CA LYS A 352 -19.66 -11.49 32.90
C LYS A 352 -20.70 -10.48 32.42
N TYR A 353 -20.39 -9.18 32.51
CA TYR A 353 -21.26 -8.14 32.00
C TYR A 353 -21.45 -8.23 30.48
N ILE A 354 -20.36 -8.38 29.72
CA ILE A 354 -20.45 -8.55 28.26
C ILE A 354 -21.21 -9.83 27.92
N SER A 355 -20.96 -10.93 28.62
CA SER A 355 -21.68 -12.19 28.42
C SER A 355 -23.20 -12.00 28.59
N ASN A 356 -23.61 -11.30 29.64
CA ASN A 356 -25.02 -10.99 29.87
C ASN A 356 -25.59 -10.06 28.78
N PHE A 357 -24.82 -9.06 28.35
CA PHE A 357 -25.22 -8.17 27.25
C PHE A 357 -25.40 -8.95 25.94
N LEU A 358 -24.47 -9.86 25.62
CA LEU A 358 -24.55 -10.71 24.44
C LEU A 358 -25.80 -11.62 24.50
N LYS A 359 -26.20 -12.09 25.69
CA LYS A 359 -27.42 -12.89 25.89
C LYS A 359 -28.68 -12.05 25.70
N GLU A 360 -28.72 -10.87 26.31
CA GLU A 360 -29.86 -9.94 26.24
C GLU A 360 -30.18 -9.54 24.80
N TRP A 361 -29.14 -9.31 23.99
CA TRP A 361 -29.27 -8.79 22.63
C TRP A 361 -29.10 -9.86 21.54
N ASP A 362 -29.09 -11.16 21.87
CA ASP A 362 -28.77 -12.23 20.91
C ASP A 362 -29.70 -12.24 19.67
N ASP A 363 -31.00 -11.97 19.87
CA ASP A 363 -32.00 -11.91 18.80
C ASP A 363 -31.81 -10.72 17.84
N LYS A 364 -31.10 -9.68 18.28
CA LYS A 364 -30.83 -8.44 17.52
C LYS A 364 -29.36 -8.28 17.14
N ARG A 365 -28.56 -9.31 17.40
CA ARG A 365 -27.12 -9.33 17.15
C ARG A 365 -26.84 -10.10 15.88
N PHE A 366 -26.06 -9.52 14.97
CA PHE A 366 -25.56 -10.18 13.77
C PHE A 366 -24.03 -10.32 13.88
N SER A 367 -23.53 -11.54 13.83
CA SER A 367 -22.10 -11.84 14.01
C SER A 367 -21.54 -12.62 12.83
N LEU A 368 -20.43 -12.12 12.27
CA LEU A 368 -19.57 -12.79 11.28
C LEU A 368 -18.12 -12.44 11.61
N ASN A 369 -17.57 -13.07 12.64
CA ASN A 369 -16.30 -12.66 13.24
C ASN A 369 -15.18 -13.54 12.69
N TYR A 370 -14.08 -12.92 12.25
CA TYR A 370 -12.89 -13.64 11.82
C TYR A 370 -12.08 -14.10 13.02
N CYS A 371 -11.75 -15.40 13.05
CA CYS A 371 -11.09 -16.05 14.18
C CYS A 371 -9.67 -16.54 13.87
N GLY A 372 -9.11 -16.17 12.71
CA GLY A 372 -7.78 -16.61 12.27
C GLY A 372 -7.82 -17.64 11.15
N GLU A 373 -6.67 -18.28 10.89
CA GLU A 373 -6.53 -19.38 9.95
C GLU A 373 -6.35 -20.70 10.70
N GLY A 374 -6.91 -21.79 10.18
CA GLY A 374 -6.74 -23.13 10.74
C GLY A 374 -5.32 -23.66 10.57
N ASP A 375 -4.78 -24.30 11.60
CA ASP A 375 -3.40 -24.80 11.65
C ASP A 375 -3.12 -25.92 10.62
N PHE A 376 -4.13 -26.74 10.31
CA PHE A 376 -4.00 -27.89 9.40
C PHE A 376 -4.33 -27.54 7.96
N THR A 377 -5.35 -26.70 7.73
CA THR A 377 -5.82 -26.36 6.37
C THR A 377 -5.35 -25.01 5.88
N ASN A 378 -4.82 -24.14 6.76
CA ASN A 378 -4.50 -22.74 6.49
C ASN A 378 -5.70 -21.98 5.86
N ARG A 379 -6.92 -22.36 6.27
CA ARG A 379 -8.16 -21.74 5.80
C ARG A 379 -8.70 -20.77 6.84
N PRO A 380 -9.32 -19.66 6.41
CA PRO A 380 -9.93 -18.70 7.32
C PRO A 380 -11.09 -19.34 8.09
N ILE A 381 -11.14 -19.09 9.40
CA ILE A 381 -12.21 -19.56 10.29
C ILE A 381 -13.10 -18.37 10.67
N ILE A 382 -14.41 -18.54 10.55
CA ILE A 382 -15.42 -17.51 10.82
C ILE A 382 -16.39 -18.02 11.88
N TYR A 383 -16.64 -17.22 12.91
CA TYR A 383 -17.74 -17.44 13.85
C TYR A 383 -18.98 -16.70 13.37
N ALA A 384 -20.11 -17.41 13.38
CA ALA A 384 -21.42 -16.90 13.01
C ALA A 384 -22.47 -17.25 14.06
N ASN A 385 -23.46 -16.38 14.26
CA ASN A 385 -24.62 -16.67 15.08
C ASN A 385 -25.88 -16.93 14.24
N GLY A 386 -26.99 -17.28 14.89
CA GLY A 386 -28.25 -17.57 14.20
C GLY A 386 -28.76 -16.48 13.25
N GLN A 387 -28.55 -15.19 13.57
CA GLN A 387 -28.96 -14.08 12.69
C GLN A 387 -28.17 -14.03 11.37
N ALA A 388 -26.98 -14.65 11.32
CA ALA A 388 -26.19 -14.76 10.10
C ALA A 388 -26.53 -15.98 9.24
N LEU A 389 -27.45 -16.87 9.68
CA LEU A 389 -27.80 -18.09 8.97
C LEU A 389 -28.34 -17.80 7.56
N SER A 390 -29.28 -16.88 7.43
CA SER A 390 -29.87 -16.51 6.13
C SER A 390 -28.80 -16.01 5.15
N TYR A 391 -27.87 -15.19 5.63
CA TYR A 391 -26.73 -14.71 4.85
C TYR A 391 -25.83 -15.87 4.41
N ILE A 392 -25.53 -16.82 5.31
CA ILE A 392 -24.72 -18.00 5.00
C ILE A 392 -25.39 -18.89 3.95
N GLU A 393 -26.70 -19.15 4.09
CA GLU A 393 -27.47 -19.98 3.15
C GLU A 393 -27.55 -19.35 1.75
N GLU A 394 -27.59 -18.02 1.66
CA GLU A 394 -27.57 -17.30 0.38
C GLU A 394 -26.20 -17.33 -0.31
N HIS A 395 -25.11 -17.33 0.47
CA HIS A 395 -23.75 -17.15 -0.04
C HIS A 395 -22.93 -18.45 -0.16
N LEU A 396 -23.42 -19.56 0.38
CA LEU A 396 -22.85 -20.89 0.22
C LEU A 396 -23.70 -21.76 -0.73
N THR A 397 -23.04 -22.52 -1.59
CA THR A 397 -23.71 -23.43 -2.54
C THR A 397 -23.71 -24.87 -2.05
N ASP A 398 -24.83 -25.57 -2.25
CA ASP A 398 -25.02 -27.01 -1.96
C ASP A 398 -24.70 -27.39 -0.51
N ILE A 399 -25.29 -26.69 0.46
CA ILE A 399 -25.18 -27.08 1.87
C ILE A 399 -25.85 -28.45 2.06
N ASN A 400 -25.05 -29.43 2.43
CA ASN A 400 -25.44 -30.81 2.71
C ASN A 400 -25.20 -31.10 4.19
N GLY A 401 -26.29 -31.24 4.94
CA GLY A 401 -26.28 -31.49 6.38
C GLY A 401 -27.56 -30.98 6.99
N GLN A 402 -27.80 -31.30 8.26
CA GLN A 402 -28.84 -30.67 9.06
C GLN A 402 -28.17 -29.82 10.11
N PHE A 403 -28.64 -28.58 10.25
CA PHE A 403 -28.29 -27.76 11.40
C PHE A 403 -29.04 -28.24 12.62
N SER A 404 -28.42 -28.09 13.78
CA SER A 404 -29.01 -28.42 15.05
C SER A 404 -29.02 -27.18 15.94
N ASP A 405 -30.20 -26.84 16.45
CA ASP A 405 -30.42 -25.66 17.27
C ASP A 405 -29.86 -25.83 18.69
N ASP A 406 -29.60 -27.07 19.12
CA ASP A 406 -29.06 -27.40 20.44
C ASP A 406 -27.53 -27.56 20.44
N LYS A 407 -26.88 -27.42 19.28
CA LYS A 407 -25.47 -27.79 19.06
C LYS A 407 -24.70 -26.69 18.34
N ILE A 408 -23.37 -26.73 18.45
CA ILE A 408 -22.50 -25.93 17.58
C ILE A 408 -22.46 -26.62 16.21
N ASN A 409 -22.66 -25.85 15.14
CA ASN A 409 -22.69 -26.37 13.78
C ASN A 409 -21.37 -26.03 13.07
N PHE A 410 -20.67 -27.03 12.55
CA PHE A 410 -19.47 -26.84 11.75
C PHE A 410 -19.82 -26.92 10.27
N LEU A 411 -19.61 -25.83 9.54
CA LEU A 411 -19.74 -25.85 8.09
C LEU A 411 -18.34 -25.91 7.49
N VAL A 412 -18.05 -27.02 6.81
CA VAL A 412 -16.78 -27.25 6.15
C VAL A 412 -16.95 -27.40 4.64
N PRO A 413 -15.99 -26.92 3.85
CA PRO A 413 -15.94 -27.25 2.43
C PRO A 413 -15.88 -28.78 2.24
N SER A 414 -16.53 -29.29 1.20
CA SER A 414 -16.51 -30.72 0.84
C SER A 414 -15.09 -31.26 0.54
N THR A 415 -14.12 -30.36 0.32
CA THR A 415 -12.70 -30.67 0.13
C THR A 415 -11.94 -30.62 1.46
N ASN A 416 -11.18 -31.69 1.78
CA ASN A 416 -10.38 -31.81 3.01
C ASN A 416 -11.18 -31.70 4.32
N SER A 417 -12.43 -32.18 4.34
CA SER A 417 -13.35 -32.07 5.48
C SER A 417 -12.81 -32.62 6.80
N VAL A 418 -11.97 -33.66 6.79
CA VAL A 418 -11.38 -34.23 8.01
C VAL A 418 -10.42 -33.25 8.70
N GLN A 419 -9.49 -32.66 7.95
CA GLN A 419 -8.55 -31.67 8.50
C GLN A 419 -9.27 -30.37 8.86
N ALA A 420 -10.26 -29.97 8.05
CA ALA A 420 -11.09 -28.80 8.32
C ALA A 420 -11.91 -28.94 9.62
N ASN A 421 -12.47 -30.13 9.88
CA ASN A 421 -13.16 -30.39 11.15
C ASN A 421 -12.18 -30.35 12.32
N ALA A 422 -10.96 -30.89 12.18
CA ALA A 422 -9.95 -30.80 13.24
C ALA A 422 -9.55 -29.35 13.57
N ASP A 423 -9.43 -28.48 12.55
CA ASP A 423 -9.20 -27.04 12.75
C ASP A 423 -10.35 -26.39 13.55
N LEU A 424 -11.59 -26.71 13.19
CA LEU A 424 -12.78 -26.18 13.87
C LEU A 424 -12.94 -26.74 15.30
N GLU A 425 -12.66 -28.03 15.51
CA GLU A 425 -12.67 -28.66 16.84
C GLU A 425 -11.65 -28.00 17.76
N MET A 426 -10.41 -27.81 17.29
CA MET A 426 -9.35 -27.16 18.06
C MET A 426 -9.74 -25.73 18.46
N LEU A 427 -10.26 -24.94 17.51
CA LEU A 427 -10.67 -23.58 17.78
C LEU A 427 -11.91 -23.52 18.69
N SER A 428 -12.88 -24.42 18.46
CA SER A 428 -14.08 -24.52 19.29
C SER A 428 -13.74 -24.88 20.73
N ASN A 429 -12.83 -25.83 20.94
CA ASN A 429 -12.38 -26.19 22.29
C ASN A 429 -11.65 -25.02 22.99
N MET A 430 -10.89 -24.23 22.24
CA MET A 430 -10.20 -23.05 22.78
C MET A 430 -11.19 -21.97 23.25
N TYR A 431 -12.28 -21.72 22.51
CA TYR A 431 -13.26 -20.70 22.86
C TYR A 431 -14.33 -21.22 23.84
N PHE A 432 -14.93 -22.38 23.57
CA PHE A 432 -16.12 -22.88 24.26
C PHE A 432 -15.84 -24.00 25.27
N GLY A 433 -14.59 -24.46 25.43
CA GLY A 433 -14.19 -25.49 26.39
C GLY A 433 -14.38 -26.93 25.91
N GLU A 434 -13.62 -27.86 26.50
CA GLU A 434 -13.56 -29.29 26.11
C GLU A 434 -14.88 -30.06 26.32
N ASP A 435 -15.77 -29.55 27.17
CA ASP A 435 -17.08 -30.15 27.48
C ASP A 435 -18.20 -29.75 26.50
N THR A 436 -17.89 -29.06 25.39
CA THR A 436 -18.85 -28.83 24.30
C THR A 436 -19.10 -30.12 23.50
N GLU A 437 -19.67 -31.13 24.18
CA GLU A 437 -20.33 -32.27 23.55
C GLU A 437 -21.50 -31.73 22.73
N CYS A 438 -21.31 -31.35 21.46
CA CYS A 438 -22.35 -31.27 20.43
C CYS A 438 -21.88 -30.54 19.17
N VAL A 439 -21.31 -31.28 18.22
CA VAL A 439 -20.99 -30.77 16.87
C VAL A 439 -21.93 -31.41 15.85
N ALA A 440 -22.68 -30.60 15.11
CA ALA A 440 -23.34 -31.02 13.88
C ALA A 440 -22.51 -30.51 12.69
N SER A 441 -21.98 -31.42 11.87
CA SER A 441 -21.16 -31.05 10.71
C SER A 441 -22.01 -31.02 9.45
N ALA A 442 -22.04 -29.87 8.77
CA ALA A 442 -22.57 -29.70 7.44
C ALA A 442 -21.43 -29.44 6.46
N THR A 443 -21.61 -29.89 5.22
CA THR A 443 -20.63 -29.67 4.15
C THR A 443 -21.20 -28.77 3.08
N TYR A 444 -20.37 -27.99 2.42
CA TYR A 444 -20.80 -27.16 1.29
C TYR A 444 -19.79 -27.22 0.14
N SER A 445 -20.22 -26.88 -1.08
CA SER A 445 -19.36 -26.95 -2.28
C SER A 445 -18.39 -25.77 -2.34
N THR A 446 -18.92 -24.56 -2.44
CA THR A 446 -18.17 -23.31 -2.56
C THR A 446 -18.95 -22.13 -1.99
N GLY A 447 -18.25 -21.05 -1.64
CA GLY A 447 -18.89 -19.80 -1.26
C GLY A 447 -17.89 -18.74 -0.83
N ASN A 448 -18.34 -17.49 -0.78
CA ASN A 448 -17.57 -16.37 -0.26
C ASN A 448 -18.39 -15.72 0.86
N ILE A 449 -17.82 -15.63 2.05
CA ILE A 449 -18.48 -15.07 3.24
C ILE A 449 -17.65 -13.87 3.69
N ILE A 450 -18.32 -12.75 3.96
CA ILE A 450 -17.67 -11.61 4.60
C ILE A 450 -17.40 -11.95 6.06
N ALA A 451 -16.24 -11.57 6.59
CA ALA A 451 -16.01 -11.57 8.03
C ALA A 451 -15.34 -10.28 8.48
N ILE A 452 -15.58 -9.97 9.75
CA ILE A 452 -15.18 -8.74 10.42
C ILE A 452 -14.09 -9.11 11.43
N ALA A 453 -13.02 -8.33 11.45
CA ALA A 453 -11.97 -8.45 12.44
C ALA A 453 -11.57 -7.06 12.95
N ARG A 454 -10.80 -7.06 14.04
CA ARG A 454 -10.27 -5.85 14.64
C ARG A 454 -8.81 -6.06 14.99
N GLU A 455 -7.97 -5.23 14.39
CA GLU A 455 -6.60 -4.99 14.86
C GLU A 455 -6.59 -3.64 15.59
N LEU A 456 -6.15 -2.58 14.92
CA LEU A 456 -6.27 -1.20 15.42
C LEU A 456 -7.65 -0.60 15.10
N VAL A 457 -8.23 -0.98 13.98
CA VAL A 457 -9.54 -0.56 13.48
C VAL A 457 -10.38 -1.79 13.13
N ILE A 458 -11.70 -1.64 13.11
CA ILE A 458 -12.59 -2.67 12.55
C ILE A 458 -12.36 -2.69 11.04
N TYR A 459 -12.11 -3.87 10.49
CA TYR A 459 -11.99 -4.11 9.04
C TYR A 459 -12.75 -5.37 8.64
N SER A 460 -13.02 -5.49 7.35
CA SER A 460 -13.83 -6.57 6.79
C SER A 460 -13.26 -7.05 5.47
N ASN A 461 -13.39 -8.35 5.21
CA ASN A 461 -12.91 -8.98 3.98
C ASN A 461 -13.82 -10.14 3.57
N TYR A 462 -13.93 -10.37 2.26
CA TYR A 462 -14.51 -11.62 1.75
C TYR A 462 -13.50 -12.75 1.79
N TYR A 463 -13.88 -13.84 2.47
CA TYR A 463 -13.09 -15.05 2.58
C TYR A 463 -13.69 -16.15 1.70
N LYS A 464 -12.82 -16.76 0.88
CA LYS A 464 -13.21 -17.81 -0.06
C LYS A 464 -13.16 -19.19 0.62
N ASN A 465 -14.27 -19.91 0.55
CA ASN A 465 -14.45 -21.25 1.14
C ASN A 465 -13.93 -21.35 2.59
N PRO A 466 -14.42 -20.48 3.52
CA PRO A 466 -13.99 -20.44 4.91
C PRO A 466 -14.54 -21.62 5.73
N LEU A 467 -13.88 -21.97 6.82
CA LEU A 467 -14.46 -22.85 7.82
C LEU A 467 -15.40 -22.00 8.70
N ILE A 468 -16.61 -22.47 8.98
CA ILE A 468 -17.59 -21.68 9.75
C ILE A 468 -18.01 -22.44 11.00
N ILE A 469 -17.92 -21.76 12.14
CA ILE A 469 -18.54 -22.15 13.40
C ILE A 469 -19.86 -21.38 13.49
N LEU A 470 -20.97 -22.09 13.32
CA LEU A 470 -22.32 -21.53 13.40
C LEU A 470 -22.97 -21.94 14.72
N ASP A 471 -23.18 -20.97 15.61
CA ASP A 471 -23.82 -21.18 16.90
C ASP A 471 -25.31 -20.80 16.86
N LEU A 472 -26.16 -21.83 16.88
CA LEU A 472 -27.62 -21.71 16.87
C LEU A 472 -28.25 -21.87 18.27
N ARG A 473 -27.43 -22.10 19.30
CA ARG A 473 -27.92 -22.38 20.65
C ARG A 473 -28.60 -21.17 21.28
N HIS A 474 -29.76 -21.40 21.88
CA HIS A 474 -30.54 -20.38 22.60
C HIS A 474 -30.06 -20.13 24.04
N ASP A 475 -29.67 -21.17 24.78
CA ASP A 475 -29.09 -21.05 26.13
C ASP A 475 -27.60 -21.39 26.06
N LYS A 476 -26.76 -20.37 25.94
CA LYS A 476 -25.32 -20.51 25.74
C LYS A 476 -24.56 -19.75 26.81
N GLU A 477 -23.57 -20.37 27.43
CA GLU A 477 -22.47 -19.61 28.02
C GLU A 477 -21.59 -19.13 26.88
N PHE A 478 -21.31 -17.82 26.87
CA PHE A 478 -20.44 -17.24 25.87
C PHE A 478 -18.97 -17.54 26.22
N PRO A 479 -18.12 -17.74 25.21
CA PRO A 479 -16.77 -18.29 25.35
C PRO A 479 -15.79 -17.36 26.10
N PHE A 480 -14.59 -17.87 26.36
CA PHE A 480 -13.44 -17.01 26.72
C PHE A 480 -13.24 -15.95 25.60
N ASN A 481 -13.07 -14.67 25.95
CA ASN A 481 -12.92 -13.53 25.02
C ASN A 481 -14.23 -12.93 24.44
N ASP A 482 -15.31 -12.89 25.24
CA ASP A 482 -16.59 -12.24 24.92
C ASP A 482 -16.46 -10.79 24.45
N ILE A 483 -15.46 -10.08 24.97
CA ILE A 483 -15.15 -8.71 24.59
C ILE A 483 -14.84 -8.61 23.09
N TYR A 484 -14.04 -9.55 22.54
CA TYR A 484 -13.71 -9.57 21.12
C TYR A 484 -14.94 -9.84 20.26
N PHE A 485 -15.76 -10.84 20.63
CA PHE A 485 -16.97 -11.16 19.88
C PHE A 485 -17.98 -10.01 19.88
N ASN A 486 -18.12 -9.34 21.02
CA ASN A 486 -19.00 -8.19 21.17
C ASN A 486 -18.57 -7.00 20.30
N GLN A 487 -17.28 -6.65 20.30
CA GLN A 487 -16.76 -5.50 19.55
C GLN A 487 -16.84 -5.67 18.02
N LEU A 488 -16.98 -6.90 17.54
CA LEU A 488 -17.09 -7.22 16.11
C LEU A 488 -18.53 -7.46 15.66
N ALA A 489 -19.44 -7.70 16.60
CA ALA A 489 -20.84 -7.92 16.32
C ALA A 489 -21.55 -6.62 15.93
N MET A 490 -22.55 -6.76 15.06
CA MET A 490 -23.44 -5.68 14.67
C MET A 490 -24.75 -5.82 15.42
N TYR A 491 -25.26 -4.74 15.99
CA TYR A 491 -26.47 -4.75 16.79
C TYR A 491 -27.55 -3.84 16.22
N GLU A 492 -28.78 -4.35 16.13
CA GLU A 492 -29.97 -3.55 15.82
C GLU A 492 -30.59 -2.98 17.11
N ILE A 493 -29.93 -1.96 17.68
CA ILE A 493 -30.36 -1.29 18.92
C ILE A 493 -30.71 0.16 18.59
N ASP A 494 -31.95 0.57 18.87
CA ASP A 494 -32.39 1.97 18.75
C ASP A 494 -31.78 2.85 19.86
N ASP A 495 -31.77 4.17 19.65
CA ASP A 495 -31.12 5.12 20.57
C ASP A 495 -31.78 5.11 21.96
N GLU A 496 -33.11 4.99 22.04
CA GLU A 496 -33.85 4.98 23.29
C GLU A 496 -33.51 3.73 24.14
N SER A 497 -33.47 2.55 23.51
CA SER A 497 -33.09 1.30 24.15
C SER A 497 -31.64 1.31 24.61
N TRP A 498 -30.75 1.89 23.81
CA TRP A 498 -29.34 2.06 24.17
C TRP A 498 -29.15 2.98 25.37
N GLU A 499 -29.81 4.14 25.37
CA GLU A 499 -29.77 5.08 26.49
C GLU A 499 -30.36 4.49 27.77
N ASN A 500 -31.46 3.74 27.66
CA ASN A 500 -32.05 3.01 28.79
C ASN A 500 -31.10 1.92 29.31
N HIS A 501 -30.42 1.19 28.42
CA HIS A 501 -29.42 0.18 28.80
C HIS A 501 -28.28 0.80 29.58
N ILE A 502 -27.71 1.92 29.08
CA ILE A 502 -26.66 2.67 29.76
C ILE A 502 -27.15 3.22 31.11
N ALA A 503 -28.37 3.75 31.19
CA ALA A 503 -28.91 4.34 32.42
C ALA A 503 -29.17 3.31 33.53
N GLN A 504 -29.52 2.08 33.15
CA GLN A 504 -29.82 0.99 34.09
C GLN A 504 -28.59 0.17 34.47
N SER A 505 -27.56 0.17 33.63
CA SER A 505 -26.35 -0.61 33.80
C SER A 505 -25.22 0.23 34.40
N ASN A 506 -24.31 -0.38 35.16
CA ASN A 506 -23.16 0.32 35.76
C ASN A 506 -22.02 0.48 34.74
N VAL A 507 -22.33 1.00 33.55
CA VAL A 507 -21.43 1.12 32.40
C VAL A 507 -20.75 2.49 32.42
N ASP A 508 -19.50 2.55 31.97
CA ASP A 508 -18.83 3.81 31.75
C ASP A 508 -19.45 4.49 30.52
N VAL A 509 -20.29 5.49 30.79
CA VAL A 509 -21.00 6.30 29.78
C VAL A 509 -20.03 6.94 28.79
N LEU A 510 -18.77 7.19 29.18
CA LEU A 510 -17.77 7.81 28.30
C LEU A 510 -17.17 6.84 27.31
N THR A 511 -16.92 5.59 27.74
CA THR A 511 -16.34 4.56 26.87
C THR A 511 -17.41 3.87 26.05
N SER A 512 -18.66 3.95 26.51
CA SER A 512 -19.78 3.24 25.91
C SER A 512 -20.37 4.06 24.78
N HIS A 513 -20.14 3.60 23.55
CA HIS A 513 -20.61 4.29 22.37
C HIS A 513 -21.13 3.30 21.34
N LYS A 514 -22.08 3.81 20.56
CA LYS A 514 -22.71 3.11 19.44
C LYS A 514 -22.28 3.82 18.16
N THR A 515 -21.71 3.09 17.22
CA THR A 515 -21.28 3.62 15.92
C THR A 515 -22.06 2.92 14.82
N ASN A 516 -22.74 3.68 13.96
CA ASN A 516 -23.47 3.10 12.84
C ASN A 516 -22.51 2.34 11.90
N VAL A 517 -22.88 1.11 11.54
CA VAL A 517 -22.03 0.23 10.72
C VAL A 517 -21.81 0.79 9.32
N TYR A 518 -22.86 1.35 8.70
CA TYR A 518 -22.80 1.86 7.33
C TYR A 518 -22.01 3.17 7.24
N GLU A 519 -22.20 4.08 8.21
CA GLU A 519 -21.40 5.31 8.30
C GLU A 519 -19.90 5.01 8.52
N TYR A 520 -19.61 4.02 9.38
CA TYR A 520 -18.24 3.55 9.59
C TYR A 520 -17.63 2.99 8.29
N TYR A 521 -18.37 2.17 7.54
CA TYR A 521 -17.96 1.68 6.22
C TYR A 521 -17.68 2.82 5.22
N GLN A 522 -18.56 3.83 5.16
CA GLN A 522 -18.42 4.97 4.26
C GLN A 522 -17.13 5.77 4.53
N THR A 523 -16.68 5.83 5.79
CA THR A 523 -15.45 6.53 6.19
C THR A 523 -14.22 5.95 5.47
N PHE A 524 -14.11 4.62 5.38
CA PHE A 524 -12.99 3.94 4.73
C PHE A 524 -13.21 3.68 3.23
N LEU A 525 -14.47 3.73 2.75
CA LEU A 525 -14.80 3.55 1.34
C LEU A 525 -14.08 4.56 0.45
N TYR A 526 -14.07 5.83 0.85
CA TYR A 526 -13.42 6.88 0.07
C TYR A 526 -11.92 6.70 -0.03
N SER A 527 -11.27 6.31 1.07
CA SER A 527 -9.85 5.94 1.07
C SER A 527 -9.60 4.78 0.12
N SER A 528 -10.41 3.73 0.18
CA SER A 528 -10.29 2.57 -0.70
C SER A 528 -10.45 2.93 -2.19
N ILE A 529 -11.38 3.84 -2.54
CA ILE A 529 -11.51 4.35 -3.91
C ILE A 529 -10.26 5.13 -4.35
N ARG A 530 -9.66 5.95 -3.47
CA ARG A 530 -8.40 6.64 -3.76
C ARG A 530 -7.26 5.65 -4.01
N PHE A 531 -7.13 4.61 -3.17
CA PHE A 531 -6.16 3.52 -3.33
C PHE A 531 -6.34 2.77 -4.67
N LEU A 532 -7.59 2.51 -5.08
CA LEU A 532 -7.90 1.91 -6.38
C LEU A 532 -7.39 2.76 -7.55
N ILE A 533 -7.71 4.07 -7.53
CA ILE A 533 -7.31 5.01 -8.59
C ILE A 533 -5.79 5.08 -8.69
N LEU A 534 -5.09 5.17 -7.56
CA LEU A 534 -3.63 5.14 -7.51
C LEU A 534 -3.04 3.86 -8.10
N GLY A 535 -3.56 2.70 -7.68
CA GLY A 535 -3.13 1.42 -8.22
C GLY A 535 -3.28 1.35 -9.74
N LEU A 536 -4.40 1.83 -10.28
CA LEU A 536 -4.64 1.89 -11.74
C LEU A 536 -3.69 2.85 -12.47
N VAL A 537 -3.43 4.02 -11.89
CA VAL A 537 -2.49 5.01 -12.46
C VAL A 537 -1.07 4.46 -12.48
N PHE A 538 -0.60 3.88 -11.38
CA PHE A 538 0.74 3.28 -11.30
C PHE A 538 0.87 2.09 -12.25
N LEU A 539 -0.12 1.20 -12.29
CA LEU A 539 -0.16 0.09 -13.24
C LEU A 539 0.00 0.59 -14.68
N THR A 540 -0.73 1.65 -15.05
CA THR A 540 -0.69 2.22 -16.39
C THR A 540 0.67 2.85 -16.71
N ILE A 541 1.17 3.70 -15.81
CA ILE A 541 2.46 4.41 -15.98
C ILE A 541 3.62 3.41 -16.06
N LEU A 542 3.67 2.44 -15.16
CA LEU A 542 4.72 1.42 -15.11
C LEU A 542 4.68 0.54 -16.36
N THR A 543 3.50 0.19 -16.85
CA THR A 543 3.34 -0.58 -18.10
C THR A 543 3.85 0.21 -19.31
N ILE A 544 3.49 1.49 -19.43
CA ILE A 544 3.97 2.37 -20.51
C ILE A 544 5.49 2.52 -20.43
N LEU A 545 6.02 2.75 -19.22
CA LEU A 545 7.45 2.86 -19.00
C LEU A 545 8.16 1.58 -19.43
N TYR A 546 7.72 0.43 -18.92
CA TYR A 546 8.27 -0.86 -19.28
C TYR A 546 8.24 -1.11 -20.80
N PHE A 547 7.15 -0.75 -21.48
CA PHE A 547 7.05 -0.83 -22.94
C PHE A 547 8.13 0.02 -23.64
N ILE A 548 8.27 1.29 -23.26
CA ILE A 548 9.26 2.21 -23.85
C ILE A 548 10.68 1.66 -23.62
N MET A 549 10.93 1.13 -22.43
CA MET A 549 12.21 0.56 -22.04
C MET A 549 12.55 -0.69 -22.84
N LEU A 550 11.65 -1.67 -22.86
CA LEU A 550 11.85 -2.93 -23.58
C LEU A 550 12.03 -2.67 -25.07
N LYS A 551 11.21 -1.81 -25.68
CA LYS A 551 11.34 -1.42 -27.08
C LYS A 551 12.71 -0.80 -27.36
N SER A 552 13.22 0.05 -26.47
CA SER A 552 14.52 0.70 -26.62
C SER A 552 15.67 -0.31 -26.56
N ILE A 553 15.64 -1.23 -25.60
CA ILE A 553 16.63 -2.32 -25.45
C ILE A 553 16.57 -3.24 -26.67
N LEU A 554 15.39 -3.65 -27.11
CA LEU A 554 15.23 -4.58 -28.24
C LEU A 554 15.70 -3.97 -29.56
N THR A 555 15.30 -2.72 -29.84
CA THR A 555 15.77 -1.98 -31.02
C THR A 555 17.29 -1.91 -31.06
N LEU A 556 17.91 -1.80 -29.88
CA LEU A 556 19.34 -1.76 -29.73
C LEU A 556 19.97 -3.13 -29.99
N VAL A 557 19.50 -4.21 -29.35
CA VAL A 557 19.96 -5.59 -29.59
C VAL A 557 19.90 -5.95 -31.08
N ILE A 558 18.80 -5.59 -31.76
CA ILE A 558 18.63 -5.85 -33.19
C ILE A 558 19.63 -5.05 -34.04
N LYS A 559 19.87 -3.77 -33.72
CA LYS A 559 20.89 -2.97 -34.42
C LYS A 559 22.29 -3.57 -34.28
N PHE A 560 22.63 -4.07 -33.10
CA PHE A 560 23.91 -4.73 -32.86
C PHE A 560 24.05 -6.03 -33.65
N LYS A 561 22.97 -6.82 -33.76
CA LYS A 561 22.94 -8.07 -34.55
C LYS A 561 22.62 -7.87 -36.04
N SER A 562 22.54 -6.63 -36.51
CA SER A 562 22.05 -6.32 -37.88
C SER A 562 22.80 -7.07 -38.98
N LYS A 563 24.13 -7.19 -38.90
CA LYS A 563 24.95 -7.97 -39.87
C LYS A 563 24.65 -9.47 -39.84
N GLU A 564 24.52 -10.05 -38.65
CA GLU A 564 24.18 -11.48 -38.46
C GLU A 564 22.78 -11.77 -39.05
N LEU A 565 21.82 -10.90 -38.75
CA LEU A 565 20.44 -11.00 -39.22
C LEU A 565 20.33 -10.81 -40.75
N LEU A 566 21.12 -9.90 -41.33
CA LEU A 566 21.22 -9.72 -42.78
C LEU A 566 21.76 -10.99 -43.45
N LEU A 567 22.85 -11.57 -42.94
CA LEU A 567 23.43 -12.80 -43.48
C LEU A 567 22.42 -13.96 -43.46
N LYS A 568 21.71 -14.15 -42.34
CA LYS A 568 20.64 -15.15 -42.22
C LYS A 568 19.47 -14.91 -43.18
N THR A 569 19.15 -13.64 -43.48
CA THR A 569 18.10 -13.30 -44.45
C THR A 569 18.52 -13.71 -45.87
N VAL A 570 19.77 -13.44 -46.25
CA VAL A 570 20.31 -13.84 -47.57
C VAL A 570 20.38 -15.36 -47.71
N LEU A 571 20.69 -16.07 -46.62
CA LEU A 571 20.75 -17.53 -46.58
C LEU A 571 19.38 -18.23 -46.51
N GLY A 572 18.26 -17.49 -46.56
CA GLY A 572 16.92 -18.08 -46.63
C GLY A 572 16.35 -18.63 -45.32
N TYR A 573 16.91 -18.25 -44.16
CA TYR A 573 16.39 -18.68 -42.87
C TYR A 573 14.99 -18.15 -42.61
N THR A 574 14.16 -18.96 -41.94
CA THR A 574 12.82 -18.55 -41.50
C THR A 574 12.89 -17.46 -40.43
N LEU A 575 11.78 -16.76 -40.20
CA LEU A 575 11.68 -15.69 -39.18
C LEU A 575 12.09 -16.17 -37.77
N LEU A 576 11.65 -17.38 -37.38
CA LEU A 576 11.95 -17.95 -36.07
C LEU A 576 13.41 -18.38 -35.95
N GLU A 577 14.02 -18.96 -36.98
CA GLU A 577 15.45 -19.31 -36.95
C GLU A 577 16.34 -18.06 -36.95
N LYS A 578 15.90 -17.02 -37.67
CA LYS A 578 16.60 -15.74 -37.75
C LYS A 578 16.60 -14.99 -36.43
N TYR A 579 15.43 -14.86 -35.80
CA TYR A 579 15.24 -14.06 -34.60
C TYR A 579 15.09 -14.87 -33.31
N GLY A 580 15.18 -16.20 -33.33
CA GLY A 580 14.97 -17.05 -32.15
C GLY A 580 15.89 -16.70 -30.98
N GLN A 581 17.14 -16.35 -31.27
CA GLN A 581 18.05 -15.82 -30.25
C GLN A 581 17.58 -14.48 -29.67
N VAL A 582 16.98 -13.60 -30.48
CA VAL A 582 16.44 -12.31 -30.00
C VAL A 582 15.23 -12.54 -29.09
N TYR A 583 14.35 -13.50 -29.40
CA TYR A 583 13.28 -13.92 -28.50
C TYR A 583 13.85 -14.47 -27.18
N LEU A 584 14.77 -15.43 -27.27
CA LEU A 584 15.37 -16.06 -26.09
C LEU A 584 16.02 -15.01 -25.17
N TYR A 585 16.83 -14.11 -25.73
CA TYR A 585 17.50 -13.08 -24.95
C TYR A 585 16.58 -11.98 -24.44
N SER A 586 15.38 -11.84 -24.99
CA SER A 586 14.39 -10.90 -24.47
C SER A 586 13.51 -11.52 -23.39
N LEU A 587 13.24 -12.83 -23.45
CA LEU A 587 12.34 -13.52 -22.51
C LEU A 587 13.09 -14.12 -21.31
N MET A 588 14.32 -14.62 -21.50
CA MET A 588 15.10 -15.22 -20.42
C MET A 588 15.36 -14.26 -19.25
N PRO A 589 15.73 -12.97 -19.45
CA PRO A 589 15.86 -12.02 -18.34
C PRO A 589 14.58 -11.82 -17.54
N LEU A 590 13.41 -11.91 -18.18
CA LEU A 590 12.10 -11.79 -17.52
C LEU A 590 11.80 -13.00 -16.64
N VAL A 591 12.09 -14.21 -17.12
CA VAL A 591 11.92 -15.42 -16.31
C VAL A 591 12.83 -15.38 -15.08
N ILE A 592 14.09 -14.95 -15.25
CA ILE A 592 15.01 -14.77 -14.12
C ILE A 592 14.48 -13.71 -13.14
N ALA A 593 13.99 -12.59 -13.65
CA ALA A 593 13.42 -11.53 -12.84
C ALA A 593 12.18 -11.98 -12.05
N LEU A 594 11.30 -12.78 -12.67
CA LEU A 594 10.13 -13.34 -12.02
C LEU A 594 10.52 -14.27 -10.87
N LEU A 595 11.46 -15.20 -11.11
CA LEU A 595 11.98 -16.10 -10.07
C LEU A 595 12.64 -15.32 -8.93
N ALA A 596 13.45 -14.31 -9.25
CA ALA A 596 14.05 -13.44 -8.25
C ALA A 596 13.01 -12.67 -7.43
N SER A 597 11.91 -12.23 -8.06
CA SER A 597 10.82 -11.52 -7.37
C SER A 597 10.06 -12.44 -6.42
N MET A 598 9.83 -13.70 -6.80
CA MET A 598 9.22 -14.70 -5.92
C MET A 598 10.09 -14.97 -4.69
N VAL A 599 11.40 -15.13 -4.88
CA VAL A 599 12.34 -15.31 -3.77
C VAL A 599 12.34 -14.09 -2.85
N ALA A 600 12.38 -12.88 -3.43
CA ALA A 600 12.37 -11.64 -2.65
C ALA A 600 11.12 -11.53 -1.77
N VAL A 601 9.95 -11.91 -2.25
CA VAL A 601 8.72 -11.85 -1.45
C VAL A 601 8.72 -12.83 -0.29
N VAL A 602 9.24 -14.04 -0.48
CA VAL A 602 9.40 -15.00 0.63
C VAL A 602 10.36 -14.45 1.70
N PHE A 603 11.48 -13.85 1.29
CA PHE A 603 12.45 -13.27 2.24
C PHE A 603 11.95 -12.00 2.94
N LEU A 604 11.18 -11.18 2.24
CA LEU A 604 10.64 -9.92 2.77
C LEU A 604 9.31 -10.09 3.51
N GLN A 605 8.80 -11.33 3.63
CA GLN A 605 7.49 -11.65 4.21
C GLN A 605 6.36 -10.81 3.59
N LEU A 606 6.44 -10.54 2.28
CA LEU A 606 5.41 -9.80 1.57
C LEU A 606 4.21 -10.72 1.31
N THR A 607 3.01 -10.19 1.46
CA THR A 607 1.79 -10.96 1.70
C THR A 607 1.21 -11.67 0.47
N ASN A 608 1.49 -11.21 -0.75
CA ASN A 608 0.76 -11.69 -1.94
C ASN A 608 1.64 -12.22 -3.07
N ILE A 609 2.02 -13.51 -2.99
CA ILE A 609 2.76 -14.22 -4.06
C ILE A 609 1.97 -14.24 -5.38
N LEU A 610 0.65 -14.35 -5.30
CA LEU A 610 -0.23 -14.45 -6.47
C LEU A 610 -0.19 -13.16 -7.31
N ALA A 611 -0.13 -11.99 -6.66
CA ALA A 611 0.04 -10.71 -7.34
C ALA A 611 1.35 -10.64 -8.16
N ILE A 612 2.45 -11.20 -7.64
CA ILE A 612 3.73 -11.29 -8.37
C ILE A 612 3.60 -12.19 -9.59
N VAL A 613 2.96 -13.34 -9.44
CA VAL A 613 2.75 -14.29 -10.54
C VAL A 613 1.96 -13.61 -11.65
N ILE A 614 0.86 -12.93 -11.31
CA ILE A 614 0.05 -12.17 -12.28
C ILE A 614 0.90 -11.09 -12.95
N ALA A 615 1.60 -10.26 -12.17
CA ALA A 615 2.47 -9.21 -12.69
C ALA A 615 3.53 -9.77 -13.66
N GLY A 616 4.17 -10.88 -13.29
CA GLY A 616 5.15 -11.60 -14.11
C GLY A 616 4.58 -12.10 -15.43
N VAL A 617 3.43 -12.77 -15.39
CA VAL A 617 2.75 -13.31 -16.57
C VAL A 617 2.31 -12.18 -17.51
N VAL A 618 1.73 -11.10 -16.98
CA VAL A 618 1.35 -9.91 -17.76
C VAL A 618 2.59 -9.30 -18.42
N THR A 619 3.67 -9.13 -17.67
CA THR A 619 4.92 -8.55 -18.18
C THR A 619 5.57 -9.41 -19.27
N LEU A 620 5.55 -10.74 -19.10
CA LEU A 620 5.99 -11.71 -20.12
C LEU A 620 5.13 -11.66 -21.38
N GLY A 621 3.80 -11.62 -21.24
CA GLY A 621 2.86 -11.51 -22.36
C GLY A 621 3.06 -10.23 -23.16
N LEU A 622 3.18 -9.09 -22.47
CA LEU A 622 3.49 -7.79 -23.08
C LEU A 622 4.84 -7.83 -23.81
N ALA A 623 5.87 -8.42 -23.19
CA ALA A 623 7.18 -8.54 -23.81
C ALA A 623 7.13 -9.37 -25.10
N LEU A 624 6.42 -10.50 -25.08
CA LEU A 624 6.23 -11.35 -26.26
C LEU A 624 5.55 -10.57 -27.40
N MET A 625 4.49 -9.82 -27.10
CA MET A 625 3.78 -9.00 -28.09
C MET A 625 4.70 -7.93 -28.69
N ILE A 626 5.46 -7.21 -27.86
CA ILE A 626 6.38 -6.14 -28.27
C ILE A 626 7.50 -6.68 -29.17
N VAL A 627 8.13 -7.78 -28.75
CA VAL A 627 9.22 -8.43 -29.49
C VAL A 627 8.72 -8.87 -30.86
N THR A 628 7.57 -9.53 -30.90
CA THR A 628 6.95 -10.01 -32.14
C THR A 628 6.61 -8.86 -33.09
N HIS A 629 5.99 -7.79 -32.57
CA HIS A 629 5.63 -6.62 -33.37
C HIS A 629 6.85 -5.92 -33.97
N LEU A 630 7.90 -5.70 -33.15
CA LEU A 630 9.13 -5.03 -33.60
C LEU A 630 9.88 -5.85 -34.65
N ILE A 631 9.98 -7.18 -34.46
CA ILE A 631 10.61 -8.07 -35.43
C ILE A 631 9.86 -8.03 -36.77
N LYS A 632 8.53 -8.18 -36.76
CA LYS A 632 7.72 -8.12 -38.00
C LYS A 632 7.92 -6.79 -38.73
N LYS A 633 7.92 -5.67 -38.00
CA LYS A 633 8.13 -4.34 -38.58
C LYS A 633 9.51 -4.21 -39.22
N ILE A 634 10.56 -4.63 -38.52
CA ILE A 634 11.94 -4.52 -39.02
C ILE A 634 12.16 -5.43 -40.23
N ASP A 635 11.57 -6.62 -40.23
CA ASP A 635 11.69 -7.55 -41.35
C ASP A 635 11.02 -6.99 -42.62
N GLN A 636 9.82 -6.41 -42.48
CA GLN A 636 9.13 -5.72 -43.58
C GLN A 636 9.93 -4.52 -44.12
N GLU A 637 10.54 -3.73 -43.24
CA GLU A 637 11.39 -2.59 -43.64
C GLU A 637 12.66 -3.03 -44.38
N ASN A 638 13.29 -4.13 -43.93
CA ASN A 638 14.48 -4.69 -44.57
C ASN A 638 14.17 -5.32 -45.95
N ILE A 639 13.07 -6.06 -46.07
CA ILE A 639 12.60 -6.61 -47.35
C ILE A 639 12.35 -5.47 -48.35
N ARG A 640 11.66 -4.40 -47.94
CA ARG A 640 11.44 -3.23 -48.80
C ARG A 640 12.75 -2.57 -49.20
N LYS A 641 13.67 -2.32 -48.26
CA LYS A 641 14.98 -1.72 -48.61
C LYS A 641 15.77 -2.57 -49.60
N ASN A 642 15.83 -3.89 -49.41
CA ASN A 642 16.56 -4.78 -50.30
C ASN A 642 15.94 -4.89 -51.70
N ILE A 643 14.62 -4.69 -51.84
CA ILE A 643 13.94 -4.65 -53.15
C ILE A 643 14.15 -3.29 -53.85
N TYR A 644 14.17 -2.17 -53.10
CA TYR A 644 14.29 -0.83 -53.69
C TYR A 644 15.73 -0.33 -53.85
N SER A 645 16.72 -0.88 -53.14
CA SER A 645 18.13 -0.50 -53.27
C SER A 645 18.92 -1.42 -54.20
N GLY A 646 18.28 -1.96 -55.25
CA GLY A 646 18.87 -2.96 -56.16
C GLY A 646 20.35 -2.72 -56.44
N GLY A 647 21.19 -3.68 -56.03
CA GLY A 647 22.63 -3.61 -56.24
C GLY A 647 23.40 -4.28 -55.10
N LEU A 648 23.86 -5.50 -55.38
CA LEU A 648 25.03 -6.13 -54.75
C LEU A 648 26.25 -5.21 -54.79
#